data_AF-A0A7V8DKP7-F1
#
_entry.id   AF-A0A7V8DKP7-F1
#
_cell.length_a   1.000
_cell.length_b   1.000
_cell.length_c   1.000
_cell.angle_alpha   90.00
_cell.angle_beta   90.00
_cell.angle_gamma   90.00
#
_symmetry.space_group_name_H-M   'P 1'
#
loop_
_entity.id
_entity.type
_entity.pdbx_description
1 polymer ?
#
loop_
_entity_poly.entity_id
_entity_poly.type
_entity_poly.pdbx_seq_one_letter_code
_entity_poly.pdbx_strand_id
1 'polypeptide(L)'
;MSTPERNPGFWHSVCRDYAAVFKRDPAVRSGLEILLAYPGFHAIVLHRINHLLWQWRIPLLPRLLSHIGRFLTGIEIHPGAQIGSGFFIDHGLGVVIGETAEIGENCLLYQGVTLGGTGKDKGKRHPTLGNNVVVGAGAKVLGPMRIGDYVKIGANSVVLIEVPDHAIVVGVPGRIVKKQVIQIGDEGIVGDSDAVRLPDPVDERIDEVRDQLARVEDRIERMEGRGGRMKIYNTMTGRKDDFVPLATGRVGMYACGVTVYDYCHIGHARSAIVFDVISRYFRYKGFQTTFVRNFTDIDDKIIRRAGETGVTWDAVARKYIDEYYRDMDALGIARADIEPKATEHISEMIDVVQTLIAKGHAYAVQEGENESVYFAVDTFGDYGKLSKKDLHDLQAGARVCVDERKKSPMDFALWKASKEGEPWWESPWGKGRPGWHIECTAMAMRHIGETIDIHGGGADLVFPHHENEIAQSEACTGKPFAKYWVHNGFITIDKEKMSKSLGNFFTIREILGVYDAEVVRLFVLSSHYRSPIEFSRDQLHDAESSIDRYYSTVARMDDVIALALEAKSAKMQPAAAAALENMLDRFRPQFEEAMDDDFNTAIAVGHIFELIREINRFVDTKPGGPEAAALLRKAKESLRTVGGTLNLFGRTPQQWNVALLCAKKIPLTEDGIQAKLKERRTARENKDWAAADAVRNELDVAGIVLEDKKDGTTWRVKIV
;
A
#
# COMPACT_ATOMS: atom_id res chain seq x y z
N MET A 1 32.89 -59.81 1.92
CA MET A 1 33.89 -59.71 0.85
C MET A 1 33.49 -58.55 -0.05
N SER A 2 33.97 -57.35 0.26
CA SER A 2 33.79 -56.16 -0.58
C SER A 2 34.70 -56.29 -1.80
N THR A 3 34.10 -56.26 -2.98
CA THR A 3 34.80 -56.13 -4.26
C THR A 3 35.77 -54.95 -4.21
N PRO A 4 37.03 -55.11 -4.64
CA PRO A 4 37.96 -53.99 -4.73
C PRO A 4 37.46 -53.06 -5.84
N GLU A 5 36.92 -51.90 -5.49
CA GLU A 5 36.68 -50.83 -6.46
C GLU A 5 38.01 -50.54 -7.14
N ARG A 6 38.04 -50.74 -8.46
CA ARG A 6 39.20 -50.51 -9.31
C ARG A 6 39.64 -49.06 -9.12
N ASN A 7 40.77 -48.87 -8.46
CA ASN A 7 41.44 -47.59 -8.34
C ASN A 7 41.58 -47.02 -9.77
N PRO A 8 40.88 -45.93 -10.14
CA PRO A 8 41.00 -45.37 -11.48
C PRO A 8 42.47 -45.02 -11.70
N GLY A 9 43.07 -45.54 -12.77
CA GLY A 9 44.51 -45.40 -13.01
C GLY A 9 44.97 -43.95 -12.89
N PHE A 10 46.22 -43.74 -12.45
CA PHE A 10 46.79 -42.40 -12.24
C PHE A 10 46.46 -41.41 -13.37
N TRP A 11 46.65 -41.85 -14.62
CA TRP A 11 46.36 -41.06 -15.81
C TRP A 11 44.87 -40.76 -16.02
N HIS A 12 43.97 -41.69 -15.66
CA HIS A 12 42.53 -41.43 -15.71
C HIS A 12 42.14 -40.30 -14.75
N SER A 13 42.68 -40.31 -13.54
CA SER A 13 42.40 -39.27 -12.55
C SER A 13 42.93 -37.91 -13.00
N VAL A 14 44.16 -37.85 -13.52
CA VAL A 14 44.75 -36.61 -14.06
C VAL A 14 43.95 -36.09 -15.26
N CYS A 15 43.53 -36.95 -16.19
CA CYS A 15 42.69 -36.55 -17.32
C CYS A 15 41.33 -35.99 -16.87
N ARG A 16 40.71 -36.58 -15.84
CA ARG A 16 39.45 -36.07 -15.29
C ARG A 16 39.62 -34.72 -14.60
N ASP A 17 40.70 -34.50 -13.86
CA ASP A 17 40.98 -33.21 -13.24
C ASP A 17 41.25 -32.13 -14.32
N TYR A 18 42.00 -32.49 -15.35
CA TYR A 18 42.24 -31.62 -16.51
C TYR A 18 40.93 -31.23 -17.20
N ALA A 19 40.04 -32.20 -17.45
CA ALA A 19 38.74 -31.95 -18.03
C ALA A 19 37.83 -31.11 -17.11
N ALA A 20 37.95 -31.27 -15.79
CA ALA A 20 37.18 -30.49 -14.82
C ALA A 20 37.54 -29.01 -14.87
N VAL A 21 38.82 -28.65 -15.04
CA VAL A 21 39.26 -27.25 -15.25
C VAL A 21 38.59 -26.69 -16.52
N PHE A 22 38.68 -27.42 -17.63
CA PHE A 22 38.12 -27.00 -18.92
C PHE A 22 36.60 -26.82 -18.89
N LYS A 23 35.88 -27.66 -18.12
CA LYS A 23 34.41 -27.60 -18.03
C LYS A 23 33.91 -26.49 -17.09
N ARG A 24 34.67 -26.15 -16.04
CA ARG A 24 34.18 -25.34 -14.91
C ARG A 24 34.73 -23.92 -14.87
N ASP A 25 35.86 -23.66 -15.50
CA ASP A 25 36.40 -22.32 -15.60
C ASP A 25 36.16 -21.73 -17.01
N PRO A 26 35.25 -20.75 -17.15
CA PRO A 26 34.94 -20.12 -18.43
C PRO A 26 36.11 -19.26 -18.98
N ALA A 27 37.13 -18.97 -18.18
CA ALA A 27 38.28 -18.18 -18.60
C ALA A 27 39.32 -19.00 -19.40
N VAL A 28 39.24 -20.34 -19.38
CA VAL A 28 40.16 -21.21 -20.12
C VAL A 28 39.98 -21.03 -21.62
N ARG A 29 41.04 -20.63 -22.32
CA ARG A 29 41.03 -20.47 -23.78
C ARG A 29 41.68 -21.64 -24.51
N SER A 30 42.57 -22.38 -23.85
CA SER A 30 43.25 -23.52 -24.46
C SER A 30 43.70 -24.56 -23.44
N GLY A 31 43.92 -25.80 -23.90
CA GLY A 31 44.47 -26.87 -23.08
C GLY A 31 45.89 -26.62 -22.56
N LEU A 32 46.71 -25.93 -23.36
CA LEU A 32 48.08 -25.57 -23.00
C LEU A 32 48.11 -24.60 -21.80
N GLU A 33 47.11 -23.74 -21.70
CA GLU A 33 46.94 -22.78 -20.62
C GLU A 33 46.75 -23.48 -19.27
N ILE A 34 45.95 -24.56 -19.23
CA ILE A 34 45.76 -25.37 -18.02
C ILE A 34 47.10 -25.97 -17.57
N LEU A 35 47.88 -26.51 -18.52
CA LEU A 35 49.15 -27.16 -18.20
C LEU A 35 50.21 -26.17 -17.70
N LEU A 36 50.17 -24.91 -18.10
CA LEU A 36 51.23 -23.94 -17.81
C LEU A 36 50.86 -22.89 -16.75
N ALA A 37 49.58 -22.57 -16.59
CA ALA A 37 49.14 -21.37 -15.88
C ALA A 37 48.04 -21.60 -14.82
N TYR A 38 47.66 -22.85 -14.52
CA TYR A 38 46.66 -23.16 -13.49
C TYR A 38 47.29 -23.76 -12.22
N PRO A 39 47.56 -22.95 -11.18
CA PRO A 39 48.17 -23.42 -9.94
C PRO A 39 47.37 -24.52 -9.25
N GLY A 40 46.03 -24.45 -9.32
CA GLY A 40 45.14 -25.48 -8.81
C GLY A 40 45.39 -26.85 -9.44
N PHE A 41 45.48 -26.90 -10.77
CA PHE A 41 45.78 -28.13 -11.49
C PHE A 41 47.18 -28.65 -11.18
N HIS A 42 48.19 -27.77 -11.14
CA HIS A 42 49.56 -28.14 -10.76
C HIS A 42 49.64 -28.75 -9.36
N ALA A 43 48.94 -28.17 -8.38
CA ALA A 43 48.90 -28.67 -7.00
C ALA A 43 48.28 -30.06 -6.94
N ILE A 44 47.22 -30.33 -7.70
CA ILE A 44 46.55 -31.64 -7.74
C ILE A 44 47.47 -32.69 -8.37
N VAL A 45 48.10 -32.39 -9.52
CA VAL A 45 49.03 -33.32 -10.17
C VAL A 45 50.21 -33.66 -9.26
N LEU A 46 50.82 -32.64 -8.64
CA LEU A 46 51.89 -32.83 -7.67
C LEU A 46 51.41 -33.66 -6.48
N HIS A 47 50.22 -33.39 -5.94
CA HIS A 47 49.64 -34.17 -4.86
C HIS A 47 49.42 -35.64 -5.27
N ARG A 48 48.92 -35.93 -6.46
CA ARG A 48 48.70 -37.32 -6.90
C ARG A 48 50.01 -38.11 -6.99
N ILE A 49 51.07 -37.50 -7.53
CA ILE A 49 52.42 -38.10 -7.53
C ILE A 49 52.88 -38.32 -6.08
N ASN A 50 52.70 -37.30 -5.25
CA ASN A 50 53.11 -37.32 -3.86
C ASN A 50 52.36 -38.37 -3.01
N HIS A 51 51.07 -38.55 -3.27
CA HIS A 51 50.21 -39.54 -2.63
C HIS A 51 50.66 -40.96 -2.99
N LEU A 52 51.10 -41.20 -4.23
CA LEU A 52 51.69 -42.48 -4.61
C LEU A 52 52.99 -42.77 -3.84
N LEU A 53 53.89 -41.78 -3.73
CA LEU A 53 55.12 -41.91 -2.94
C LEU A 53 54.83 -42.13 -1.44
N TRP A 54 53.77 -41.50 -0.93
CA TRP A 54 53.27 -41.70 0.43
C TRP A 54 52.74 -43.12 0.64
N GLN A 55 51.97 -43.66 -0.31
CA GLN A 55 51.48 -45.04 -0.28
C GLN A 55 52.63 -46.07 -0.35
N TRP A 56 53.72 -45.75 -1.06
CA TRP A 56 54.95 -46.55 -1.06
C TRP A 56 55.78 -46.43 0.22
N ARG A 57 55.29 -45.69 1.22
CA ARG A 57 55.93 -45.47 2.52
C ARG A 57 57.36 -44.91 2.41
N ILE A 58 57.62 -44.10 1.37
CA ILE A 58 58.90 -43.42 1.23
C ILE A 58 59.02 -42.38 2.35
N PRO A 59 60.06 -42.43 3.19
CA PRO A 59 60.20 -41.51 4.30
C PRO A 59 60.58 -40.11 3.81
N LEU A 60 60.00 -39.07 4.42
CA LEU A 60 60.37 -37.65 4.31
C LEU A 60 60.15 -36.99 2.93
N LEU A 61 60.44 -37.68 1.82
CA LEU A 61 60.30 -37.17 0.46
C LEU A 61 58.87 -36.68 0.14
N PRO A 62 57.78 -37.40 0.52
CA PRO A 62 56.44 -36.90 0.24
C PRO A 62 56.13 -35.57 0.93
N ARG A 63 56.62 -35.39 2.17
CA ARG A 63 56.41 -34.16 2.93
C ARG A 63 57.21 -33.01 2.33
N LEU A 64 58.44 -33.25 1.91
CA LEU A 64 59.26 -32.26 1.22
C LEU A 64 58.60 -31.78 -0.09
N LEU A 65 58.09 -32.72 -0.91
CA LEU A 65 57.40 -32.39 -2.17
C LEU A 65 56.09 -31.64 -1.93
N SER A 66 55.36 -31.93 -0.86
CA SER A 66 54.17 -31.16 -0.46
C SER A 66 54.53 -29.71 -0.12
N HIS A 67 55.65 -29.47 0.57
CA HIS A 67 56.13 -28.11 0.84
C HIS A 67 56.54 -27.35 -0.42
N ILE A 68 57.20 -28.02 -1.36
CA ILE A 68 57.53 -27.43 -2.67
C ILE A 68 56.25 -27.09 -3.43
N GLY A 69 55.27 -28.01 -3.47
CA GLY A 69 53.96 -27.77 -4.08
C GLY A 69 53.23 -26.56 -3.46
N ARG A 70 53.26 -26.44 -2.13
CA ARG A 70 52.73 -25.28 -1.41
C ARG A 70 53.46 -23.99 -1.77
N PHE A 71 54.78 -24.00 -1.85
CA PHE A 71 55.57 -22.83 -2.20
C PHE A 71 55.25 -22.34 -3.63
N LEU A 72 55.08 -23.27 -4.58
CA LEU A 72 54.82 -22.95 -5.98
C LEU A 72 53.38 -22.50 -6.25
N THR A 73 52.40 -23.07 -5.53
CA THR A 73 50.97 -22.89 -5.87
C THR A 73 50.17 -22.12 -4.82
N GLY A 74 50.69 -21.96 -3.61
CA GLY A 74 49.96 -21.40 -2.47
C GLY A 74 48.88 -22.33 -1.88
N ILE A 75 48.79 -23.57 -2.36
CA ILE A 75 47.83 -24.60 -1.94
C ILE A 75 48.56 -25.63 -1.08
N GLU A 76 48.07 -25.88 0.13
CA GLU A 76 48.62 -26.91 1.03
C GLU A 76 47.74 -28.16 0.98
N ILE A 77 48.26 -29.23 0.36
CA ILE A 77 47.64 -30.55 0.36
C ILE A 77 48.56 -31.55 1.05
N HIS A 78 48.10 -32.13 2.14
CA HIS A 78 48.86 -33.17 2.83
C HIS A 78 48.99 -34.43 1.96
N PRO A 79 50.16 -35.09 1.88
CA PRO A 79 50.33 -36.30 1.06
C PRO A 79 49.36 -37.44 1.40
N GLY A 80 48.95 -37.54 2.67
CA GLY A 80 48.01 -38.55 3.15
C GLY A 80 46.53 -38.32 2.80
N ALA A 81 46.15 -37.12 2.32
CA ALA A 81 44.76 -36.83 1.94
C ALA A 81 44.34 -37.71 0.76
N GLN A 82 43.08 -38.12 0.72
CA GLN A 82 42.51 -38.92 -0.37
C GLN A 82 41.62 -38.04 -1.23
N ILE A 83 41.92 -37.96 -2.52
CA ILE A 83 41.23 -37.07 -3.46
C ILE A 83 40.73 -37.87 -4.67
N GLY A 84 39.41 -37.92 -4.81
CA GLY A 84 38.71 -38.50 -5.95
C GLY A 84 39.03 -37.80 -7.28
N SER A 85 38.55 -38.36 -8.38
CA SER A 85 38.82 -37.83 -9.72
C SER A 85 37.87 -36.68 -10.10
N GLY A 86 38.32 -35.77 -10.98
CA GLY A 86 37.54 -34.59 -11.38
C GLY A 86 37.55 -33.48 -10.32
N PHE A 87 38.57 -33.45 -9.47
CA PHE A 87 38.71 -32.43 -8.44
C PHE A 87 39.21 -31.13 -9.06
N PHE A 88 38.60 -30.01 -8.70
CA PHE A 88 38.97 -28.70 -9.21
C PHE A 88 39.19 -27.73 -8.04
N ILE A 89 40.32 -27.02 -8.07
CA ILE A 89 40.61 -25.93 -7.14
C ILE A 89 40.67 -24.65 -7.95
N ASP A 90 39.67 -23.79 -7.77
CA ASP A 90 39.59 -22.49 -8.41
C ASP A 90 40.19 -21.41 -7.49
N HIS A 91 41.04 -20.55 -8.06
CA HIS A 91 41.76 -19.51 -7.33
C HIS A 91 42.49 -19.98 -6.04
N GLY A 92 43.05 -21.19 -5.99
CA GLY A 92 43.41 -21.92 -4.75
C GLY A 92 44.34 -21.31 -3.68
N LEU A 93 44.74 -20.04 -3.75
CA LEU A 93 45.56 -19.40 -2.72
C LEU A 93 44.95 -19.58 -1.31
N GLY A 94 45.74 -20.13 -0.38
CA GLY A 94 45.33 -20.31 1.01
C GLY A 94 44.41 -21.51 1.26
N VAL A 95 44.24 -22.41 0.28
CA VAL A 95 43.54 -23.69 0.49
C VAL A 95 44.42 -24.62 1.34
N VAL A 96 43.81 -25.21 2.38
CA VAL A 96 44.48 -26.14 3.31
C VAL A 96 43.67 -27.43 3.41
N ILE A 97 44.27 -28.55 2.99
CA ILE A 97 43.69 -29.90 3.03
C ILE A 97 44.56 -30.77 3.95
N GLY A 98 43.99 -31.15 5.09
CA GLY A 98 44.74 -31.90 6.11
C GLY A 98 44.87 -33.41 5.85
N GLU A 99 45.67 -34.06 6.71
CA GLU A 99 46.20 -35.42 6.48
C GLU A 99 45.16 -36.50 6.23
N THR A 100 44.05 -36.48 6.97
CA THR A 100 43.03 -37.54 6.91
C THR A 100 41.79 -37.06 6.16
N ALA A 101 41.89 -36.00 5.35
CA ALA A 101 40.78 -35.50 4.57
C ALA A 101 40.47 -36.49 3.45
N GLU A 102 39.19 -36.75 3.22
CA GLU A 102 38.70 -37.54 2.10
C GLU A 102 37.79 -36.67 1.26
N ILE A 103 38.05 -36.61 -0.04
CA ILE A 103 37.29 -35.80 -0.98
C ILE A 103 36.78 -36.73 -2.09
N GLY A 104 35.47 -36.79 -2.26
CA GLY A 104 34.81 -37.56 -3.31
C GLY A 104 35.07 -37.00 -4.72
N GLU A 105 34.39 -37.58 -5.70
CA GLU A 105 34.54 -37.17 -7.10
C GLU A 105 33.90 -35.82 -7.40
N ASN A 106 34.42 -35.14 -8.42
CA ASN A 106 33.82 -33.94 -9.00
C ASN A 106 33.66 -32.77 -8.00
N CYS A 107 34.45 -32.71 -6.94
CA CYS A 107 34.39 -31.62 -5.96
C CYS A 107 35.07 -30.33 -6.47
N LEU A 108 34.64 -29.19 -5.95
CA LEU A 108 35.19 -27.86 -6.25
C LEU A 108 35.50 -27.13 -4.94
N LEU A 109 36.74 -26.66 -4.79
CA LEU A 109 37.15 -25.74 -3.72
C LEU A 109 37.57 -24.40 -4.30
N TYR A 110 37.16 -23.32 -3.63
CA TYR A 110 37.62 -21.96 -3.90
C TYR A 110 38.79 -21.55 -2.97
N GLN A 111 39.34 -20.35 -3.18
CA GLN A 111 40.40 -19.77 -2.37
C GLN A 111 40.11 -19.78 -0.87
N GLY A 112 41.15 -19.93 -0.04
CA GLY A 112 41.04 -19.81 1.42
C GLY A 112 40.22 -20.89 2.13
N VAL A 113 39.84 -21.98 1.44
CA VAL A 113 39.10 -23.09 2.06
C VAL A 113 40.01 -23.89 2.98
N THR A 114 39.51 -24.21 4.18
CA THR A 114 40.23 -25.07 5.14
C THR A 114 39.42 -26.34 5.45
N LEU A 115 39.96 -27.50 5.08
CA LEU A 115 39.51 -28.82 5.54
C LEU A 115 40.39 -29.23 6.72
N GLY A 116 39.99 -28.77 7.91
CA GLY A 116 40.80 -28.78 9.11
C GLY A 116 40.44 -29.91 10.07
N GLY A 117 41.41 -30.33 10.88
CA GLY A 117 41.20 -31.29 11.94
C GLY A 117 40.78 -30.63 13.25
N THR A 118 39.96 -31.31 14.06
CA THR A 118 39.72 -30.94 15.45
C THR A 118 40.44 -31.93 16.38
N GLY A 119 40.99 -31.43 17.50
CA GLY A 119 41.67 -32.26 18.52
C GLY A 119 43.12 -32.65 18.21
N LYS A 120 43.76 -33.32 19.19
CA LYS A 120 45.18 -33.77 19.14
C LYS A 120 45.33 -35.29 18.94
N ASP A 121 44.23 -36.02 18.79
CA ASP A 121 44.24 -37.49 18.76
C ASP A 121 44.82 -38.06 17.47
N LYS A 122 45.42 -39.25 17.55
CA LYS A 122 45.93 -39.97 16.38
C LYS A 122 44.78 -40.77 15.75
N GLY A 123 44.21 -40.28 14.65
CA GLY A 123 43.08 -40.91 13.94
C GLY A 123 42.47 -40.01 12.87
N LYS A 124 41.28 -40.40 12.34
CA LYS A 124 40.47 -39.56 11.45
C LYS A 124 40.08 -38.27 12.18
N ARG A 125 40.56 -37.13 11.68
CA ARG A 125 40.34 -35.80 12.29
C ARG A 125 39.75 -34.78 11.35
N HIS A 126 39.94 -34.98 10.04
CA HIS A 126 39.54 -34.06 8.98
C HIS A 126 38.23 -34.55 8.32
N PRO A 127 37.50 -33.67 7.61
CA PRO A 127 36.20 -34.01 7.04
C PRO A 127 36.30 -35.05 5.91
N THR A 128 35.17 -35.71 5.66
CA THR A 128 34.92 -36.50 4.45
C THR A 128 33.88 -35.76 3.60
N LEU A 129 34.26 -35.30 2.42
CA LEU A 129 33.36 -34.72 1.43
C LEU A 129 32.85 -35.82 0.50
N GLY A 130 31.53 -35.88 0.30
CA GLY A 130 30.88 -36.72 -0.70
C GLY A 130 31.20 -36.28 -2.14
N ASN A 131 30.44 -36.79 -3.09
CA ASN A 131 30.57 -36.46 -4.50
C ASN A 131 29.85 -35.16 -4.85
N ASN A 132 30.39 -34.41 -5.82
CA ASN A 132 29.80 -33.17 -6.33
C ASN A 132 29.60 -32.08 -5.26
N VAL A 133 30.56 -31.96 -4.34
CA VAL A 133 30.54 -30.94 -3.28
C VAL A 133 31.24 -29.66 -3.76
N VAL A 134 30.59 -28.52 -3.54
CA VAL A 134 31.15 -27.18 -3.81
C VAL A 134 31.39 -26.46 -2.49
N VAL A 135 32.63 -26.03 -2.25
CA VAL A 135 33.00 -25.29 -1.03
C VAL A 135 33.44 -23.88 -1.40
N GLY A 136 32.61 -22.91 -1.05
CA GLY A 136 32.80 -21.50 -1.35
C GLY A 136 34.04 -20.88 -0.71
N ALA A 137 34.48 -19.75 -1.27
CA ALA A 137 35.69 -19.06 -0.86
C ALA A 137 35.72 -18.78 0.65
N GLY A 138 36.85 -19.08 1.29
CA GLY A 138 37.06 -18.82 2.71
C GLY A 138 36.25 -19.70 3.66
N ALA A 139 35.55 -20.75 3.22
CA ALA A 139 34.82 -21.63 4.13
C ALA A 139 35.76 -22.57 4.93
N LYS A 140 35.35 -22.94 6.15
CA LYS A 140 36.09 -23.84 7.04
C LYS A 140 35.21 -25.03 7.41
N VAL A 141 35.67 -26.23 7.10
CA VAL A 141 35.01 -27.49 7.48
C VAL A 141 35.95 -28.20 8.44
N LEU A 142 35.55 -28.31 9.71
CA LEU A 142 36.47 -28.65 10.81
C LEU A 142 36.02 -29.87 11.60
N GLY A 143 36.83 -30.94 11.59
CA GLY A 143 36.60 -32.17 12.36
C GLY A 143 36.31 -33.40 11.49
N PRO A 144 36.08 -34.57 12.11
CA PRO A 144 35.81 -35.83 11.40
C PRO A 144 34.32 -36.00 11.05
N MET A 145 33.74 -35.05 10.32
CA MET A 145 32.32 -35.10 9.92
C MET A 145 32.14 -35.45 8.43
N ARG A 146 31.00 -36.06 8.09
CA ARG A 146 30.61 -36.33 6.71
C ARG A 146 29.80 -35.18 6.14
N ILE A 147 30.21 -34.71 4.96
CA ILE A 147 29.42 -33.85 4.08
C ILE A 147 28.85 -34.73 2.97
N GLY A 148 27.53 -34.72 2.81
CA GLY A 148 26.80 -35.53 1.83
C GLY A 148 27.10 -35.19 0.37
N ASP A 149 26.48 -35.92 -0.52
CA ASP A 149 26.60 -35.72 -1.97
C ASP A 149 25.77 -34.50 -2.41
N TYR A 150 26.22 -33.81 -3.47
CA TYR A 150 25.51 -32.65 -4.04
C TYR A 150 25.29 -31.50 -3.04
N VAL A 151 26.30 -31.21 -2.22
CA VAL A 151 26.25 -30.16 -1.21
C VAL A 151 26.94 -28.88 -1.68
N LYS A 152 26.36 -27.72 -1.37
CA LYS A 152 26.98 -26.40 -1.57
C LYS A 152 27.20 -25.70 -0.23
N ILE A 153 28.46 -25.40 0.09
CA ILE A 153 28.84 -24.62 1.27
C ILE A 153 29.10 -23.19 0.81
N GLY A 154 28.38 -22.22 1.36
CA GLY A 154 28.53 -20.80 1.04
C GLY A 154 29.87 -20.23 1.51
N ALA A 155 30.30 -19.14 0.88
CA ALA A 155 31.53 -18.45 1.23
C ALA A 155 31.59 -18.08 2.72
N ASN A 156 32.79 -18.12 3.31
CA ASN A 156 33.09 -17.82 4.72
C ASN A 156 32.35 -18.65 5.78
N SER A 157 31.59 -19.68 5.39
CA SER A 157 30.85 -20.51 6.34
C SER A 157 31.77 -21.36 7.21
N VAL A 158 31.38 -21.60 8.46
CA VAL A 158 32.12 -22.48 9.39
C VAL A 158 31.27 -23.70 9.71
N VAL A 159 31.55 -24.82 9.03
CA VAL A 159 30.78 -26.07 9.15
C VAL A 159 31.38 -26.95 10.24
N LEU A 160 30.57 -27.20 11.27
CA LEU A 160 30.92 -27.99 12.45
C LEU A 160 29.95 -29.17 12.69
N ILE A 161 29.08 -29.44 11.71
CA ILE A 161 28.01 -30.44 11.79
C ILE A 161 28.05 -31.34 10.56
N GLU A 162 27.51 -32.56 10.68
CA GLU A 162 27.25 -33.40 9.52
C GLU A 162 26.19 -32.76 8.61
N VAL A 163 26.39 -32.90 7.30
CA VAL A 163 25.52 -32.29 6.29
C VAL A 163 24.93 -33.40 5.41
N PRO A 164 23.60 -33.51 5.30
CA PRO A 164 22.96 -34.53 4.46
C PRO A 164 23.13 -34.20 2.97
N ASP A 165 22.85 -35.18 2.11
CA ASP A 165 22.88 -35.00 0.65
C ASP A 165 21.88 -33.91 0.19
N HIS A 166 22.19 -33.23 -0.92
CA HIS A 166 21.38 -32.16 -1.53
C HIS A 166 21.10 -30.95 -0.61
N ALA A 167 22.08 -30.56 0.22
CA ALA A 167 21.95 -29.46 1.17
C ALA A 167 22.78 -28.23 0.77
N ILE A 168 22.30 -27.05 1.20
CA ILE A 168 23.04 -25.79 1.17
C ILE A 168 23.35 -25.38 2.60
N VAL A 169 24.61 -25.00 2.87
CA VAL A 169 25.06 -24.56 4.20
C VAL A 169 25.63 -23.15 4.13
N VAL A 170 25.16 -22.25 4.99
CA VAL A 170 25.63 -20.86 5.08
C VAL A 170 25.81 -20.40 6.54
N GLY A 171 26.71 -19.45 6.78
CA GLY A 171 26.85 -18.75 8.06
C GLY A 171 27.94 -19.27 9.00
N VAL A 172 28.09 -18.60 10.15
CA VAL A 172 29.07 -18.90 11.21
C VAL A 172 28.37 -18.87 12.58
N PRO A 173 28.13 -20.03 13.23
CA PRO A 173 28.34 -21.39 12.71
C PRO A 173 27.39 -21.71 11.56
N GLY A 174 27.84 -22.56 10.63
CA GLY A 174 27.11 -22.93 9.41
C GLY A 174 25.82 -23.68 9.72
N ARG A 175 24.73 -23.24 9.08
CA ARG A 175 23.39 -23.83 9.21
C ARG A 175 22.89 -24.29 7.85
N ILE A 176 22.13 -25.38 7.85
CA ILE A 176 21.50 -25.92 6.64
C ILE A 176 20.29 -25.04 6.29
N VAL A 177 20.27 -24.48 5.07
CA VAL A 177 19.20 -23.60 4.57
C VAL A 177 18.47 -24.32 3.44
N LYS A 178 17.16 -24.57 3.62
CA LYS A 178 16.17 -25.23 2.72
C LYS A 178 16.60 -26.55 2.02
N LYS A 179 15.80 -27.61 2.22
CA LYS A 179 15.77 -28.81 1.36
C LYS A 179 14.99 -28.50 0.06
N GLN A 180 15.65 -28.09 -1.01
CA GLN A 180 15.06 -28.15 -2.36
C GLN A 180 15.77 -29.21 -3.19
N VAL A 181 14.97 -30.05 -3.86
CA VAL A 181 15.43 -31.09 -4.77
C VAL A 181 16.16 -30.43 -5.93
N ILE A 182 17.46 -30.67 -6.03
CA ILE A 182 18.28 -30.26 -7.17
C ILE A 182 17.95 -31.23 -8.33
N GLN A 183 17.36 -30.74 -9.42
CA GLN A 183 17.31 -31.52 -10.68
C GLN A 183 18.66 -31.38 -11.40
N ILE A 184 19.22 -32.51 -11.84
CA ILE A 184 20.52 -32.55 -12.52
C ILE A 184 20.33 -33.19 -13.89
N GLY A 185 20.72 -32.46 -14.95
CA GLY A 185 20.90 -32.99 -16.30
C GLY A 185 22.38 -33.18 -16.64
N ASP A 186 22.65 -33.82 -17.78
CA ASP A 186 23.99 -34.26 -18.21
C ASP A 186 25.04 -33.14 -18.37
N GLU A 187 24.64 -31.87 -18.37
CA GLU A 187 25.54 -30.72 -18.51
C GLU A 187 25.93 -30.04 -17.19
N GLY A 188 25.24 -30.29 -16.07
CA GLY A 188 25.52 -29.65 -14.78
C GLY A 188 24.26 -29.22 -14.01
N ILE A 189 24.45 -28.52 -12.89
CA ILE A 189 23.37 -28.04 -12.00
C ILE A 189 22.50 -27.03 -12.74
N VAL A 190 21.26 -27.40 -13.09
CA VAL A 190 20.25 -26.47 -13.62
C VAL A 190 19.48 -25.91 -12.44
N GLY A 191 19.94 -24.76 -11.96
CA GLY A 191 19.35 -24.03 -10.84
C GLY A 191 20.24 -22.86 -10.49
N ASP A 192 20.02 -21.73 -11.16
CA ASP A 192 20.63 -20.45 -10.85
C ASP A 192 20.12 -19.99 -9.47
N SER A 193 20.75 -20.48 -8.41
CA SER A 193 20.64 -19.87 -7.09
C SER A 193 21.54 -18.64 -7.13
N ASP A 194 20.93 -17.51 -7.49
CA ASP A 194 21.50 -16.16 -7.48
C ASP A 194 22.47 -16.00 -6.30
N ALA A 195 23.79 -16.00 -6.56
CA ALA A 195 24.80 -15.97 -5.51
C ALA A 195 24.74 -14.66 -4.68
N VAL A 196 23.94 -13.70 -5.15
CA VAL A 196 23.67 -12.40 -4.54
C VAL A 196 22.59 -12.48 -3.44
N ARG A 197 21.74 -13.52 -3.43
CA ARG A 197 20.64 -13.65 -2.44
C ARG A 197 20.61 -15.06 -1.84
N LEU A 198 21.53 -15.32 -0.92
CA LEU A 198 21.41 -16.43 0.01
C LEU A 198 20.48 -16.00 1.17
N PRO A 199 19.51 -16.83 1.60
CA PRO A 199 18.68 -16.50 2.76
C PRO A 199 19.57 -16.41 4.02
N ASP A 200 19.54 -15.27 4.70
CA ASP A 200 20.20 -15.10 6.00
C ASP A 200 19.21 -15.45 7.13
N PRO A 201 19.44 -16.55 7.87
CA PRO A 201 18.58 -16.96 8.97
C PRO A 201 18.51 -15.94 10.11
N VAL A 202 19.47 -15.01 10.20
CA VAL A 202 19.50 -13.94 11.20
C VAL A 202 18.59 -12.80 10.76
N ASP A 203 18.65 -12.36 9.50
CA ASP A 203 17.78 -11.31 8.98
C ASP A 203 16.30 -11.73 9.05
N GLU A 204 15.97 -12.96 8.65
CA GLU A 204 14.59 -13.48 8.73
C GLU A 204 14.05 -13.43 10.17
N ARG A 205 14.91 -13.72 11.16
CA ARG A 205 14.54 -13.69 12.58
C ARG A 205 14.40 -12.26 13.11
N ILE A 206 15.24 -11.35 12.65
CA ILE A 206 15.18 -9.93 13.02
C ILE A 206 13.88 -9.32 12.50
N ASP A 207 13.49 -9.64 11.27
CA ASP A 207 12.21 -9.22 10.70
C ASP A 207 11.02 -9.79 11.51
N GLU A 208 11.04 -11.08 11.87
CA GLU A 208 10.00 -11.69 12.72
C GLU A 208 9.86 -10.98 14.08
N VAL A 209 10.98 -10.65 14.73
CA VAL A 209 10.99 -9.95 16.03
C VAL A 209 10.51 -8.51 15.88
N ARG A 210 10.93 -7.79 14.83
CA ARG A 210 10.46 -6.43 14.54
C ARG A 210 8.94 -6.40 14.38
N ASP A 211 8.39 -7.37 13.66
CA ASP A 211 6.95 -7.49 13.43
C ASP A 211 6.18 -7.86 14.70
N GLN A 212 6.78 -8.67 15.59
CA GLN A 212 6.18 -8.95 16.91
C GLN A 212 6.20 -7.72 17.83
N LEU A 213 7.32 -6.98 17.87
CA LEU A 213 7.44 -5.77 18.68
C LEU A 213 6.44 -4.71 18.23
N ALA A 214 6.32 -4.47 16.92
CA ALA A 214 5.33 -3.55 16.35
C ALA A 214 3.90 -3.91 16.75
N ARG A 215 3.55 -5.22 16.75
CA ARG A 215 2.23 -5.70 17.18
C ARG A 215 1.97 -5.49 18.68
N VAL A 216 2.99 -5.62 19.52
CA VAL A 216 2.85 -5.42 20.98
C VAL A 216 2.71 -3.94 21.31
N GLU A 217 3.54 -3.07 20.72
CA GLU A 217 3.46 -1.62 20.88
C GLU A 217 2.08 -1.09 20.47
N ASP A 218 1.62 -1.48 19.28
CA ASP A 218 0.30 -1.08 18.78
C ASP A 218 -0.84 -1.61 19.68
N ARG A 219 -0.71 -2.81 20.25
CA ARG A 219 -1.70 -3.32 21.21
C ARG A 219 -1.73 -2.52 22.52
N ILE A 220 -0.57 -2.08 23.01
CA ILE A 220 -0.46 -1.24 24.21
C ILE A 220 -1.09 0.13 23.92
N GLU A 221 -0.77 0.76 22.80
CA GLU A 221 -1.31 2.08 22.43
C GLU A 221 -2.83 2.05 22.19
N ARG A 222 -3.35 0.95 21.62
CA ARG A 222 -4.80 0.69 21.53
C ARG A 222 -5.43 0.53 22.91
N MET A 223 -4.79 -0.18 23.84
CA MET A 223 -5.26 -0.33 25.22
C MET A 223 -5.22 1.00 26.00
N GLU A 224 -4.30 1.90 25.67
CA GLU A 224 -4.19 3.23 26.26
C GLU A 224 -5.09 4.29 25.59
N GLY A 225 -5.84 3.92 24.55
CA GLY A 225 -6.75 4.84 23.83
C GLY A 225 -6.02 5.98 23.11
N ARG A 226 -4.75 5.77 22.76
CA ARG A 226 -3.85 6.76 22.13
C ARG A 226 -3.86 6.76 20.61
N GLY A 227 -4.58 5.84 19.97
CA GLY A 227 -4.73 5.80 18.51
C GLY A 227 -3.77 4.92 17.74
N GLY A 228 -2.90 4.16 18.44
CA GLY A 228 -1.89 3.33 17.80
C GLY A 228 -0.83 4.17 17.07
N ARG A 229 -0.01 3.49 16.26
CA ARG A 229 1.05 4.06 15.39
C ARG A 229 0.53 4.97 14.25
N MET A 230 -0.68 5.49 14.36
CA MET A 230 -1.30 6.33 13.33
C MET A 230 -0.52 7.63 13.17
N LYS A 231 -0.23 7.99 11.93
CA LYS A 231 0.41 9.24 11.55
C LYS A 231 -0.50 10.03 10.64
N ILE A 232 -0.51 11.34 10.83
CA ILE A 232 -1.28 12.27 9.98
C ILE A 232 -0.32 13.33 9.49
N TYR A 233 -0.36 13.61 8.20
CA TYR A 233 0.36 14.75 7.65
C TYR A 233 -0.27 16.04 8.11
N ASN A 234 0.51 16.80 8.89
CA ASN A 234 0.07 18.05 9.44
C ASN A 234 0.62 19.20 8.59
N THR A 235 -0.29 19.94 7.96
CA THR A 235 0.06 21.09 7.12
C THR A 235 0.85 22.13 7.91
N MET A 236 0.56 22.28 9.21
CA MET A 236 1.28 23.17 10.10
C MET A 236 2.76 22.79 10.26
N THR A 237 3.11 21.50 10.30
CA THR A 237 4.50 21.05 10.50
C THR A 237 5.21 20.66 9.21
N GLY A 238 4.47 20.42 8.12
CA GLY A 238 5.01 19.99 6.82
C GLY A 238 5.49 18.53 6.80
N ARG A 239 5.08 17.71 7.77
CA ARG A 239 5.46 16.30 7.89
C ARG A 239 4.33 15.45 8.47
N LYS A 240 4.52 14.13 8.45
CA LYS A 240 3.65 13.18 9.16
C LYS A 240 4.00 13.20 10.64
N ASP A 241 3.07 13.67 11.47
CA ASP A 241 3.17 13.65 12.93
C ASP A 241 2.37 12.48 13.50
N ASP A 242 2.79 11.93 14.63
CA ASP A 242 2.02 10.90 15.34
C ASP A 242 0.67 11.48 15.80
N PHE A 243 -0.41 10.75 15.54
CA PHE A 243 -1.75 11.15 15.96
C PHE A 243 -1.97 10.82 17.43
N VAL A 244 -2.21 11.85 18.22
CA VAL A 244 -2.57 11.74 19.62
C VAL A 244 -3.74 12.67 19.87
N PRO A 245 -4.93 12.17 20.24
CA PRO A 245 -6.09 13.02 20.49
C PRO A 245 -5.88 13.91 21.72
N LEU A 246 -6.58 15.05 21.78
CA LEU A 246 -6.65 15.96 22.91
C LEU A 246 -7.27 15.28 24.14
N ALA A 247 -8.28 14.46 23.92
CA ALA A 247 -8.93 13.65 24.94
C ALA A 247 -8.87 12.16 24.54
N THR A 248 -8.38 11.31 25.45
CA THR A 248 -8.24 9.87 25.22
C THR A 248 -9.53 9.25 24.68
N GLY A 249 -9.43 8.55 23.54
CA GLY A 249 -10.57 7.88 22.90
C GLY A 249 -11.61 8.79 22.22
N ARG A 250 -11.40 10.11 22.18
CA ARG A 250 -12.30 11.08 21.52
C ARG A 250 -11.58 11.88 20.45
N VAL A 251 -12.27 12.20 19.35
CA VAL A 251 -11.72 13.01 18.26
C VAL A 251 -12.75 14.07 17.85
N GLY A 252 -12.42 15.34 18.04
CA GLY A 252 -13.17 16.49 17.52
C GLY A 252 -12.57 16.98 16.21
N MET A 253 -13.30 16.80 15.11
CA MET A 253 -12.88 17.25 13.78
C MET A 253 -13.83 18.28 13.19
N TYR A 254 -13.27 19.33 12.59
CA TYR A 254 -14.00 20.34 11.83
C TYR A 254 -13.48 20.35 10.39
N ALA A 255 -14.38 20.30 9.40
CA ALA A 255 -14.01 20.52 8.00
C ALA A 255 -14.89 21.59 7.38
N CYS A 256 -14.28 22.60 6.75
CA CYS A 256 -15.00 23.67 6.10
C CYS A 256 -15.90 23.11 4.99
N GLY A 257 -17.19 23.49 5.05
CA GLY A 257 -18.18 23.07 4.08
C GLY A 257 -18.22 23.97 2.85
N VAL A 258 -19.42 24.09 2.25
CA VAL A 258 -19.61 24.80 0.98
C VAL A 258 -20.37 26.12 1.18
N THR A 259 -20.08 27.09 0.31
CA THR A 259 -20.95 28.26 0.12
C THR A 259 -22.14 27.86 -0.74
N VAL A 260 -23.36 27.96 -0.21
CA VAL A 260 -24.58 27.43 -0.84
C VAL A 260 -25.22 28.42 -1.82
N TYR A 261 -24.48 28.75 -2.89
CA TYR A 261 -24.93 29.66 -3.95
C TYR A 261 -25.16 28.98 -5.30
N ASP A 262 -24.68 27.74 -5.47
CA ASP A 262 -24.74 27.00 -6.74
C ASP A 262 -24.58 25.48 -6.51
N TYR A 263 -24.74 24.69 -7.58
CA TYR A 263 -24.54 23.24 -7.54
C TYR A 263 -23.09 22.82 -7.24
N CYS A 264 -22.95 21.67 -6.59
CA CYS A 264 -21.64 21.10 -6.27
C CYS A 264 -20.99 20.42 -7.47
N HIS A 265 -19.66 20.48 -7.48
CA HIS A 265 -18.81 19.83 -8.48
C HIS A 265 -17.94 18.76 -7.85
N ILE A 266 -17.20 18.04 -8.69
CA ILE A 266 -16.35 16.94 -8.24
C ILE A 266 -15.27 17.38 -7.23
N GLY A 267 -14.84 18.64 -7.25
CA GLY A 267 -13.94 19.19 -6.23
C GLY A 267 -14.57 19.16 -4.83
N HIS A 268 -15.84 19.56 -4.71
CA HIS A 268 -16.60 19.44 -3.46
C HIS A 268 -16.84 17.97 -3.09
N ALA A 269 -17.16 17.12 -4.07
CA ALA A 269 -17.33 15.69 -3.84
C ALA A 269 -16.06 15.06 -3.26
N ARG A 270 -14.89 15.42 -3.78
CA ARG A 270 -13.61 14.93 -3.28
C ARG A 270 -13.39 15.30 -1.82
N SER A 271 -13.57 16.57 -1.45
CA SER A 271 -13.45 16.98 -0.04
C SER A 271 -14.41 16.18 0.84
N ALA A 272 -15.69 16.10 0.43
CA ALA A 272 -16.71 15.36 1.17
C ALA A 272 -16.38 13.86 1.34
N ILE A 273 -15.89 13.20 0.28
CA ILE A 273 -15.48 11.78 0.31
C ILE A 273 -14.29 11.58 1.25
N VAL A 274 -13.28 12.46 1.18
CA VAL A 274 -12.07 12.35 2.00
C VAL A 274 -12.42 12.45 3.49
N PHE A 275 -13.18 13.48 3.88
CA PHE A 275 -13.54 13.65 5.30
C PHE A 275 -14.56 12.62 5.78
N ASP A 276 -15.42 12.10 4.91
CA ASP A 276 -16.27 10.94 5.22
C ASP A 276 -15.43 9.68 5.50
N VAL A 277 -14.41 9.38 4.69
CA VAL A 277 -13.50 8.24 4.94
C VAL A 277 -12.70 8.43 6.22
N ILE A 278 -12.13 9.62 6.46
CA ILE A 278 -11.39 9.91 7.70
C ILE A 278 -12.30 9.69 8.92
N SER A 279 -13.50 10.25 8.88
CA SER A 279 -14.48 10.13 9.97
C SER A 279 -14.93 8.68 10.19
N ARG A 280 -15.10 7.89 9.12
CA ARG A 280 -15.40 6.45 9.20
C ARG A 280 -14.23 5.64 9.75
N TYR A 281 -13.00 5.97 9.38
CA TYR A 281 -11.82 5.25 9.84
C TYR A 281 -11.56 5.47 11.34
N PHE A 282 -11.74 6.68 11.84
CA PHE A 282 -11.67 6.91 13.29
C PHE A 282 -12.73 6.10 14.05
N ARG A 283 -13.98 6.08 13.56
CA ARG A 283 -15.03 5.23 14.15
C ARG A 283 -14.69 3.74 14.06
N TYR A 284 -14.10 3.29 12.95
CA TYR A 284 -13.61 1.91 12.78
C TYR A 284 -12.52 1.55 13.80
N LYS A 285 -11.60 2.48 14.10
CA LYS A 285 -10.57 2.32 15.15
C LYS A 285 -11.13 2.41 16.57
N GLY A 286 -12.43 2.68 16.74
CA GLY A 286 -13.12 2.70 18.03
C GLY A 286 -13.15 4.05 18.73
N PHE A 287 -12.79 5.14 18.03
CA PHE A 287 -12.89 6.49 18.60
C PHE A 287 -14.33 6.98 18.66
N GLN A 288 -14.65 7.73 19.71
CA GLN A 288 -15.84 8.57 19.75
C GLN A 288 -15.55 9.87 18.97
N THR A 289 -15.93 9.89 17.70
CA THR A 289 -15.70 11.02 16.79
C THR A 289 -16.87 11.98 16.77
N THR A 290 -16.61 13.27 16.95
CA THR A 290 -17.53 14.37 16.65
C THR A 290 -17.01 15.08 15.41
N PHE A 291 -17.74 14.96 14.30
CA PHE A 291 -17.46 15.62 13.04
C PHE A 291 -18.42 16.78 12.80
N VAL A 292 -17.86 17.97 12.60
CA VAL A 292 -18.59 19.20 12.30
C VAL A 292 -18.26 19.69 10.90
N ARG A 293 -19.28 20.04 10.12
CA ARG A 293 -19.14 20.65 8.78
C ARG A 293 -20.17 21.76 8.60
N ASN A 294 -19.72 22.99 8.40
CA ASN A 294 -20.64 24.12 8.29
C ASN A 294 -21.30 24.26 6.92
N PHE A 295 -22.36 25.07 6.88
CA PHE A 295 -22.85 25.70 5.65
C PHE A 295 -22.65 27.22 5.75
N THR A 296 -21.94 27.79 4.78
CA THR A 296 -21.90 29.25 4.59
C THR A 296 -23.15 29.63 3.80
N ASP A 297 -24.21 29.97 4.53
CA ASP A 297 -25.54 30.34 4.03
C ASP A 297 -25.75 31.86 3.94
N ILE A 298 -24.69 32.63 4.17
CA ILE A 298 -24.62 34.07 3.91
C ILE A 298 -23.24 34.41 3.32
N ASP A 299 -23.20 35.00 2.12
CA ASP A 299 -21.96 35.45 1.46
C ASP A 299 -22.28 36.40 0.30
N ASP A 300 -21.29 37.18 -0.15
CA ASP A 300 -21.39 38.07 -1.30
C ASP A 300 -21.86 37.32 -2.57
N LYS A 301 -21.47 36.05 -2.74
CA LYS A 301 -21.90 35.21 -3.87
C LYS A 301 -23.39 34.83 -3.79
N ILE A 302 -23.91 34.58 -2.59
CA ILE A 302 -25.32 34.23 -2.38
C ILE A 302 -26.19 35.46 -2.65
N ILE A 303 -25.80 36.61 -2.12
CA ILE A 303 -26.50 37.89 -2.34
C ILE A 303 -26.53 38.23 -3.84
N ARG A 304 -25.40 38.06 -4.54
CA ARG A 304 -25.32 38.29 -5.99
C ARG A 304 -26.25 37.35 -6.75
N ARG A 305 -26.23 36.05 -6.46
CA ARG A 305 -27.09 35.06 -7.11
C ARG A 305 -28.57 35.32 -6.84
N ALA A 306 -28.92 35.77 -5.64
CA ALA A 306 -30.26 36.20 -5.28
C ALA A 306 -30.72 37.36 -6.18
N GLY A 307 -29.87 38.38 -6.36
CA GLY A 307 -30.12 39.49 -7.29
C GLY A 307 -30.27 39.04 -8.75
N GLU A 308 -29.42 38.12 -9.23
CA GLU A 308 -29.47 37.56 -10.60
C GLU A 308 -30.76 36.75 -10.87
N THR A 309 -31.30 36.08 -9.85
CA THR A 309 -32.43 35.14 -10.00
C THR A 309 -33.77 35.72 -9.53
N GLY A 310 -33.77 36.91 -8.94
CA GLY A 310 -34.97 37.58 -8.46
C GLY A 310 -35.64 36.89 -7.26
N VAL A 311 -34.92 36.03 -6.53
CA VAL A 311 -35.41 35.37 -5.30
C VAL A 311 -34.62 35.87 -4.10
N THR A 312 -35.12 35.63 -2.89
CA THR A 312 -34.44 36.07 -1.66
C THR A 312 -33.18 35.22 -1.38
N TRP A 313 -32.17 35.82 -0.74
CA TRP A 313 -30.90 35.15 -0.44
C TRP A 313 -31.07 33.89 0.43
N ASP A 314 -32.03 33.90 1.35
CA ASP A 314 -32.36 32.77 2.22
C ASP A 314 -33.08 31.65 1.45
N ALA A 315 -33.81 31.98 0.38
CA ALA A 315 -34.37 30.99 -0.53
C ALA A 315 -33.29 30.37 -1.42
N VAL A 316 -32.30 31.15 -1.87
CA VAL A 316 -31.11 30.64 -2.57
C VAL A 316 -30.35 29.64 -1.69
N ALA A 317 -30.03 30.04 -0.46
CA ALA A 317 -29.29 29.20 0.48
C ALA A 317 -30.05 27.90 0.79
N ARG A 318 -31.34 27.98 1.15
CA ARG A 318 -32.17 26.79 1.40
C ARG A 318 -32.22 25.84 0.22
N LYS A 319 -32.45 26.37 -0.99
CA LYS A 319 -32.45 25.57 -2.22
C LYS A 319 -31.14 24.81 -2.38
N TYR A 320 -29.99 25.50 -2.32
CA TYR A 320 -28.71 24.83 -2.58
C TYR A 320 -28.21 23.96 -1.43
N ILE A 321 -28.70 24.16 -0.19
CA ILE A 321 -28.56 23.17 0.90
C ILE A 321 -29.31 21.88 0.53
N ASP A 322 -30.57 21.99 0.08
CA ASP A 322 -31.33 20.80 -0.35
C ASP A 322 -30.68 20.10 -1.55
N GLU A 323 -30.18 20.86 -2.52
CA GLU A 323 -29.45 20.30 -3.67
C GLU A 323 -28.12 19.67 -3.25
N TYR A 324 -27.41 20.25 -2.28
CA TYR A 324 -26.20 19.67 -1.68
C TYR A 324 -26.52 18.31 -1.06
N TYR A 325 -27.58 18.21 -0.26
CA TYR A 325 -27.97 16.94 0.34
C TYR A 325 -28.30 15.88 -0.71
N ARG A 326 -29.04 16.23 -1.77
CA ARG A 326 -29.30 15.29 -2.88
C ARG A 326 -28.03 14.79 -3.54
N ASP A 327 -27.07 15.68 -3.80
CA ASP A 327 -25.80 15.31 -4.43
C ASP A 327 -24.95 14.42 -3.51
N MET A 328 -24.87 14.77 -2.22
CA MET A 328 -24.11 14.00 -1.23
C MET A 328 -24.76 12.63 -0.92
N ASP A 329 -26.09 12.56 -0.89
CA ASP A 329 -26.83 11.31 -0.70
C ASP A 329 -26.63 10.37 -1.88
N ALA A 330 -26.66 10.91 -3.10
CA ALA A 330 -26.38 10.14 -4.30
C ALA A 330 -24.95 9.56 -4.27
N LEU A 331 -23.98 10.29 -3.70
CA LEU A 331 -22.60 9.82 -3.48
C LEU A 331 -22.42 8.90 -2.25
N GLY A 332 -23.48 8.67 -1.47
CA GLY A 332 -23.45 7.86 -0.25
C GLY A 332 -22.66 8.49 0.90
N ILE A 333 -22.48 9.81 0.90
CA ILE A 333 -21.75 10.54 1.94
C ILE A 333 -22.60 10.58 3.22
N ALA A 334 -22.02 10.17 4.36
CA ALA A 334 -22.72 10.30 5.63
C ALA A 334 -22.88 11.78 6.01
N ARG A 335 -23.94 12.10 6.76
CA ARG A 335 -24.06 13.42 7.40
C ARG A 335 -22.94 13.60 8.42
N ALA A 336 -22.45 14.84 8.56
CA ALA A 336 -21.63 15.18 9.71
C ALA A 336 -22.49 15.10 10.98
N ASP A 337 -21.87 14.92 12.15
CA ASP A 337 -22.61 14.83 13.41
C ASP A 337 -23.28 16.18 13.74
N ILE A 338 -22.67 17.29 13.30
CA ILE A 338 -23.20 18.64 13.44
C ILE A 338 -22.97 19.42 12.13
N GLU A 339 -24.02 20.03 11.59
CA GLU A 339 -23.97 20.82 10.36
C GLU A 339 -24.44 22.26 10.58
N PRO A 340 -23.63 23.11 11.26
CA PRO A 340 -24.07 24.45 11.65
C PRO A 340 -24.15 25.39 10.45
N LYS A 341 -25.16 26.26 10.44
CA LYS A 341 -25.25 27.37 9.48
C LYS A 341 -24.65 28.64 10.05
N ALA A 342 -23.99 29.43 9.21
CA ALA A 342 -23.42 30.71 9.62
C ALA A 342 -24.49 31.65 10.20
N THR A 343 -25.68 31.71 9.59
CA THR A 343 -26.78 32.57 10.09
C THR A 343 -27.33 32.19 11.46
N GLU A 344 -27.07 30.97 11.94
CA GLU A 344 -27.51 30.46 13.24
C GLU A 344 -26.52 30.78 14.37
N HIS A 345 -25.34 31.35 14.06
CA HIS A 345 -24.21 31.54 14.99
C HIS A 345 -23.70 32.98 15.02
N ILE A 346 -24.57 33.95 14.68
CA ILE A 346 -24.21 35.37 14.59
C ILE A 346 -23.77 35.94 15.95
N SER A 347 -24.41 35.51 17.04
CA SER A 347 -24.06 35.96 18.38
C SER A 347 -22.64 35.55 18.75
N GLU A 348 -22.27 34.29 18.50
CA GLU A 348 -20.91 33.80 18.74
C GLU A 348 -19.87 34.54 17.89
N MET A 349 -20.20 34.88 16.64
CA MET A 349 -19.32 35.69 15.79
C MET A 349 -19.11 37.09 16.35
N ILE A 350 -20.18 37.75 16.82
CA ILE A 350 -20.10 39.08 17.44
C ILE A 350 -19.20 39.03 18.70
N ASP A 351 -19.36 38.00 19.54
CA ASP A 351 -18.57 37.83 20.77
C ASP A 351 -17.06 37.69 20.47
N VAL A 352 -16.71 36.91 19.43
CA VAL A 352 -15.32 36.78 18.99
C VAL A 352 -14.78 38.12 18.48
N VAL A 353 -15.54 38.85 17.68
CA VAL A 353 -15.11 40.15 17.14
C VAL A 353 -14.94 41.19 18.25
N GLN A 354 -15.85 41.26 19.22
CA GLN A 354 -15.70 42.13 20.39
C GLN A 354 -14.43 41.79 21.19
N THR A 355 -14.16 40.51 21.39
CA THR A 355 -12.95 40.05 22.09
C THR A 355 -11.68 40.45 21.34
N LEU A 356 -11.67 40.31 20.01
CA LEU A 356 -10.53 40.71 19.17
C LEU A 356 -10.29 42.23 19.22
N ILE A 357 -11.35 43.04 19.23
CA ILE A 357 -11.22 44.51 19.41
C ILE A 357 -10.65 44.82 20.79
N ALA A 358 -11.20 44.20 21.85
CA ALA A 358 -10.76 44.44 23.22
C ALA A 358 -9.28 44.07 23.43
N LYS A 359 -8.78 43.06 22.72
CA LYS A 359 -7.37 42.63 22.73
C LYS A 359 -6.48 43.43 21.77
N GLY A 360 -7.02 44.36 20.99
CA GLY A 360 -6.25 45.19 20.06
C GLY A 360 -5.90 44.53 18.73
N HIS A 361 -6.54 43.41 18.38
CA HIS A 361 -6.32 42.67 17.14
C HIS A 361 -7.34 43.01 16.03
N ALA A 362 -8.35 43.83 16.33
CA ALA A 362 -9.34 44.28 15.37
C ALA A 362 -9.66 45.76 15.54
N TYR A 363 -10.14 46.40 14.49
CA TYR A 363 -10.55 47.82 14.51
C TYR A 363 -11.77 48.05 13.62
N ALA A 364 -12.62 49.00 14.03
CA ALA A 364 -13.80 49.44 13.29
C ALA A 364 -13.45 50.60 12.34
N VAL A 365 -14.16 50.65 11.22
CA VAL A 365 -14.06 51.68 10.19
C VAL A 365 -15.48 52.10 9.79
N GLN A 366 -15.76 53.40 9.86
CA GLN A 366 -17.06 53.96 9.51
C GLN A 366 -17.39 53.76 8.01
N GLU A 367 -18.59 53.24 7.73
CA GLU A 367 -19.18 53.07 6.40
C GLU A 367 -20.64 53.57 6.40
N GLY A 368 -20.84 54.86 6.12
CA GLY A 368 -22.15 55.49 6.23
C GLY A 368 -22.59 55.59 7.69
N GLU A 369 -23.78 55.07 8.01
CA GLU A 369 -24.31 55.03 9.38
C GLU A 369 -23.85 53.82 10.20
N ASN A 370 -23.15 52.86 9.57
CA ASN A 370 -22.67 51.63 10.20
C ASN A 370 -21.13 51.57 10.18
N GLU A 371 -20.53 50.57 10.81
CA GLU A 371 -19.09 50.33 10.77
C GLU A 371 -18.76 48.91 10.28
N SER A 372 -17.71 48.79 9.46
CA SER A 372 -17.07 47.51 9.14
C SER A 372 -15.92 47.26 10.11
N VAL A 373 -15.75 46.02 10.56
CA VAL A 373 -14.66 45.62 11.45
C VAL A 373 -13.66 44.76 10.69
N TYR A 374 -12.39 45.12 10.78
CA TYR A 374 -11.27 44.43 10.15
C TYR A 374 -10.32 43.84 11.19
N PHE A 375 -9.75 42.68 10.89
CA PHE A 375 -8.63 42.12 11.64
C PHE A 375 -7.34 42.81 11.22
N ALA A 376 -6.56 43.29 12.18
CA ALA A 376 -5.27 43.92 11.94
C ALA A 376 -4.17 42.85 11.88
N VAL A 377 -3.80 42.40 10.68
CA VAL A 377 -2.88 41.28 10.48
C VAL A 377 -1.52 41.54 11.14
N ASP A 378 -1.03 42.77 11.08
CA ASP A 378 0.27 43.17 11.65
C ASP A 378 0.35 43.02 13.18
N THR A 379 -0.79 42.85 13.86
CA THR A 379 -0.83 42.63 15.32
C THR A 379 -0.64 41.17 15.71
N PHE A 380 -0.66 40.24 14.74
CA PHE A 380 -0.48 38.81 14.96
C PHE A 380 0.84 38.35 14.34
N GLY A 381 1.91 38.31 15.14
CA GLY A 381 3.27 38.03 14.66
C GLY A 381 3.48 36.65 14.01
N ASP A 382 2.57 35.71 14.25
CA ASP A 382 2.59 34.34 13.74
C ASP A 382 1.85 34.18 12.38
N TYR A 383 1.35 35.26 11.79
CA TYR A 383 0.55 35.19 10.56
C TYR A 383 1.36 34.63 9.39
N GLY A 384 0.80 33.65 8.68
CA GLY A 384 1.48 32.97 7.57
C GLY A 384 2.11 31.63 7.97
N LYS A 385 2.05 31.26 9.25
CA LYS A 385 2.67 30.01 9.76
C LYS A 385 2.08 28.74 9.17
N LEU A 386 0.82 28.73 8.73
CA LEU A 386 0.23 27.54 8.09
C LEU A 386 0.69 27.42 6.64
N SER A 387 0.58 28.51 5.88
CA SER A 387 0.90 28.57 4.45
C SER A 387 2.40 28.65 4.15
N LYS A 388 3.24 28.90 5.17
CA LYS A 388 4.70 29.08 5.06
C LYS A 388 5.08 30.27 4.17
N LYS A 389 4.21 31.28 4.10
CA LYS A 389 4.45 32.50 3.34
C LYS A 389 4.88 33.62 4.26
N ASP A 390 5.88 34.39 3.83
CA ASP A 390 6.28 35.60 4.51
C ASP A 390 5.27 36.74 4.21
N LEU A 391 4.97 37.55 5.22
CA LEU A 391 4.10 38.72 5.10
C LEU A 391 4.61 39.71 4.03
N HIS A 392 5.92 39.86 3.89
CA HIS A 392 6.51 40.78 2.92
C HIS A 392 6.25 40.33 1.47
N ASP A 393 6.38 39.03 1.20
CA ASP A 393 6.11 38.43 -0.11
C ASP A 393 4.63 38.54 -0.49
N LEU A 394 3.74 38.38 0.49
CA LEU A 394 2.29 38.53 0.31
C LEU A 394 1.90 39.98 -0.03
N GLN A 395 2.48 40.96 0.65
CA GLN A 395 2.24 42.39 0.38
C GLN A 395 2.71 42.81 -1.01
N ALA A 396 3.79 42.24 -1.53
CA ALA A 396 4.28 42.51 -2.88
C ALA A 396 3.30 42.04 -3.98
N GLY A 397 2.55 40.96 -3.73
CA GLY A 397 1.52 40.42 -4.62
C GLY A 397 0.15 41.08 -4.51
N ALA A 398 -0.17 41.72 -3.38
CA ALA A 398 -1.46 42.36 -3.10
C ALA A 398 -1.67 43.72 -3.81
N ARG A 399 -0.81 44.07 -4.79
CA ARG A 399 -0.78 45.39 -5.48
C ARG A 399 -2.01 45.72 -6.33
N VAL A 400 -3.03 44.86 -6.39
CA VAL A 400 -4.20 45.01 -7.26
C VAL A 400 -5.45 45.06 -6.37
N CYS A 401 -6.00 46.27 -6.19
CA CYS A 401 -7.22 46.60 -5.42
C CYS A 401 -7.04 46.73 -3.88
N VAL A 402 -6.28 47.74 -3.44
CA VAL A 402 -6.26 48.14 -2.02
C VAL A 402 -7.51 48.98 -1.73
N ASP A 403 -8.33 48.55 -0.78
CA ASP A 403 -9.34 49.41 -0.17
C ASP A 403 -8.61 50.41 0.73
N GLU A 404 -8.60 51.69 0.35
CA GLU A 404 -7.85 52.77 1.03
C GLU A 404 -8.22 52.94 2.52
N ARG A 405 -9.35 52.36 2.94
CA ARG A 405 -9.85 52.43 4.31
C ARG A 405 -9.17 51.43 5.25
N LYS A 406 -8.45 50.43 4.73
CA LYS A 406 -7.72 49.45 5.54
C LYS A 406 -6.39 50.03 6.02
N LYS A 407 -5.98 49.68 7.24
CA LYS A 407 -4.66 50.07 7.78
C LYS A 407 -3.54 49.32 7.04
N SER A 408 -3.80 48.05 6.69
CA SER A 408 -2.92 47.23 5.86
C SER A 408 -3.71 46.58 4.71
N PRO A 409 -3.13 46.43 3.51
CA PRO A 409 -3.75 45.68 2.41
C PRO A 409 -4.09 44.23 2.76
N MET A 410 -3.38 43.66 3.74
CA MET A 410 -3.56 42.28 4.21
C MET A 410 -4.75 42.13 5.17
N ASP A 411 -5.25 43.23 5.73
CA ASP A 411 -6.36 43.20 6.69
C ASP A 411 -7.63 42.67 6.02
N PHE A 412 -8.31 41.76 6.71
CA PHE A 412 -9.52 41.10 6.22
C PHE A 412 -10.72 41.42 7.11
N ALA A 413 -11.90 41.44 6.49
CA ALA A 413 -13.14 41.79 7.18
C ALA A 413 -13.56 40.68 8.13
N LEU A 414 -13.83 41.06 9.38
CA LEU A 414 -14.50 40.25 10.39
C LEU A 414 -16.01 40.48 10.37
N TRP A 415 -16.41 41.74 10.20
CA TRP A 415 -17.79 42.18 10.07
C TRP A 415 -17.88 43.23 8.96
N LYS A 416 -18.83 43.08 8.06
CA LYS A 416 -19.05 44.02 6.94
C LYS A 416 -20.33 44.80 7.19
N ALA A 417 -20.27 46.12 7.12
CA ALA A 417 -21.46 46.95 7.08
C ALA A 417 -22.33 46.56 5.86
N SER A 418 -23.63 46.36 6.09
CA SER A 418 -24.54 45.96 5.01
C SER A 418 -25.01 47.19 4.21
N LYS A 419 -25.06 47.03 2.89
CA LYS A 419 -25.62 48.05 1.99
C LYS A 419 -27.14 48.00 1.99
N GLU A 420 -27.77 49.05 1.44
CA GLU A 420 -29.23 49.07 1.27
C GLU A 420 -29.69 47.88 0.42
N GLY A 421 -30.66 47.12 0.95
CA GLY A 421 -31.20 45.92 0.32
C GLY A 421 -30.39 44.63 0.56
N GLU A 422 -29.22 44.69 1.19
CA GLU A 422 -28.49 43.48 1.62
C GLU A 422 -29.03 42.93 2.95
N PRO A 423 -28.94 41.61 3.21
CA PRO A 423 -29.19 41.05 4.54
C PRO A 423 -28.29 41.65 5.61
N TRP A 424 -28.84 41.76 6.82
CA TRP A 424 -28.13 42.32 7.97
C TRP A 424 -28.64 41.74 9.29
N TRP A 425 -27.77 41.85 10.30
CA TRP A 425 -28.04 41.60 11.70
C TRP A 425 -27.61 42.82 12.51
N GLU A 426 -28.30 43.05 13.64
CA GLU A 426 -27.89 44.07 14.61
C GLU A 426 -26.57 43.66 15.28
N SER A 427 -25.66 44.62 15.42
CA SER A 427 -24.38 44.43 16.10
C SER A 427 -23.96 45.71 16.82
N PRO A 428 -22.95 45.66 17.71
CA PRO A 428 -22.37 46.85 18.34
C PRO A 428 -21.85 47.91 17.33
N TRP A 429 -21.64 47.51 16.09
CA TRP A 429 -21.09 48.31 14.98
C TRP A 429 -22.18 48.74 13.98
N GLY A 430 -23.46 48.62 14.36
CA GLY A 430 -24.60 48.85 13.49
C GLY A 430 -24.97 47.64 12.65
N LYS A 431 -25.73 47.88 11.57
CA LYS A 431 -26.27 46.83 10.70
C LYS A 431 -25.19 46.27 9.78
N GLY A 432 -24.95 44.97 9.88
CA GLY A 432 -23.97 44.30 9.04
C GLY A 432 -24.12 42.80 9.03
N ARG A 433 -23.06 42.14 8.58
CA ARG A 433 -23.00 40.69 8.39
C ARG A 433 -21.56 40.18 8.58
N PRO A 434 -21.37 38.90 8.92
CA PRO A 434 -20.05 38.35 9.14
C PRO A 434 -19.20 38.35 7.87
N GLY A 435 -17.88 38.41 8.05
CA GLY A 435 -16.91 38.08 7.02
C GLY A 435 -16.69 36.56 6.95
N TRP A 436 -16.41 36.03 5.75
CA TRP A 436 -16.34 34.58 5.49
C TRP A 436 -15.50 33.78 6.50
N HIS A 437 -14.39 34.33 6.99
CA HIS A 437 -13.47 33.61 7.88
C HIS A 437 -13.99 33.47 9.32
N ILE A 438 -14.69 34.48 9.85
CA ILE A 438 -15.10 34.50 11.28
C ILE A 438 -16.13 33.42 11.59
N GLU A 439 -16.89 33.01 10.58
CA GLU A 439 -17.91 32.00 10.66
C GLU A 439 -17.33 30.68 11.19
N CYS A 440 -16.29 30.17 10.53
CA CYS A 440 -15.67 28.89 10.85
C CYS A 440 -15.00 28.92 12.23
N THR A 441 -14.32 30.02 12.57
CA THR A 441 -13.74 30.24 13.91
C THR A 441 -14.80 30.10 15.00
N ALA A 442 -15.90 30.85 14.90
CA ALA A 442 -16.95 30.86 15.92
C ALA A 442 -17.67 29.50 16.02
N MET A 443 -18.03 28.90 14.88
CA MET A 443 -18.75 27.62 14.86
C MET A 443 -17.89 26.46 15.37
N ALA A 444 -16.61 26.37 14.97
CA ALA A 444 -15.71 25.32 15.45
C ALA A 444 -15.49 25.40 16.96
N MET A 445 -15.26 26.62 17.49
CA MET A 445 -15.11 26.85 18.93
C MET A 445 -16.37 26.51 19.71
N ARG A 446 -17.54 26.82 19.17
CA ARG A 446 -18.84 26.55 19.79
C ARG A 446 -19.14 25.05 19.92
N HIS A 447 -18.90 24.28 18.86
CA HIS A 447 -19.34 22.88 18.78
C HIS A 447 -18.31 21.87 19.25
N ILE A 448 -17.02 22.21 19.24
CA ILE A 448 -15.94 21.30 19.63
C ILE A 448 -15.17 21.87 20.83
N GLY A 449 -14.63 23.08 20.69
CA GLY A 449 -13.89 23.77 21.74
C GLY A 449 -12.82 24.71 21.20
N GLU A 450 -12.16 25.45 22.09
CA GLU A 450 -11.14 26.45 21.75
C GLU A 450 -9.90 25.87 21.05
N THR A 451 -9.59 24.59 21.33
CA THR A 451 -8.58 23.81 20.62
C THR A 451 -9.22 22.51 20.15
N ILE A 452 -9.08 22.21 18.85
CA ILE A 452 -9.66 21.01 18.23
C ILE A 452 -8.57 20.03 17.78
N ASP A 453 -8.94 18.75 17.62
CA ASP A 453 -7.98 17.74 17.17
C ASP A 453 -7.59 17.99 15.72
N ILE A 454 -8.59 18.00 14.82
CA ILE A 454 -8.37 18.06 13.37
C ILE A 454 -9.18 19.22 12.79
N HIS A 455 -8.50 20.10 12.06
CA HIS A 455 -9.13 21.08 11.17
C HIS A 455 -8.79 20.72 9.72
N GLY A 456 -9.77 20.71 8.81
CA GLY A 456 -9.49 20.36 7.42
C GLY A 456 -10.35 21.04 6.36
N GLY A 457 -9.92 20.85 5.11
CA GLY A 457 -10.60 21.39 3.94
C GLY A 457 -9.81 21.15 2.64
N GLY A 458 -10.20 21.81 1.56
CA GLY A 458 -9.44 21.81 0.32
C GLY A 458 -8.11 22.54 0.45
N ALA A 459 -7.11 22.18 -0.36
CA ALA A 459 -5.80 22.86 -0.37
C ALA A 459 -5.88 24.36 -0.72
N ASP A 460 -6.96 24.82 -1.36
CA ASP A 460 -7.24 26.24 -1.59
C ASP A 460 -7.64 26.99 -0.32
N LEU A 461 -8.11 26.29 0.71
CA LEU A 461 -8.49 26.91 1.98
C LEU A 461 -7.28 27.17 2.88
N VAL A 462 -6.11 26.56 2.63
CA VAL A 462 -4.86 26.83 3.38
C VAL A 462 -4.60 28.33 3.47
N PHE A 463 -4.76 29.06 2.36
CA PHE A 463 -4.63 30.50 2.32
C PHE A 463 -5.62 31.13 1.33
N PRO A 464 -6.34 32.20 1.72
CA PRO A 464 -6.23 32.89 3.00
C PRO A 464 -7.11 32.30 4.11
N HIS A 465 -8.02 31.37 3.82
CA HIS A 465 -9.14 31.06 4.72
C HIS A 465 -8.70 30.51 6.09
N HIS A 466 -8.02 29.37 6.12
CA HIS A 466 -7.57 28.73 7.35
C HIS A 466 -6.46 29.52 8.06
N GLU A 467 -5.61 30.25 7.33
CA GLU A 467 -4.64 31.18 7.93
C GLU A 467 -5.36 32.29 8.72
N ASN A 468 -6.44 32.82 8.17
CA ASN A 468 -7.28 33.82 8.85
C ASN A 468 -8.00 33.23 10.06
N GLU A 469 -8.48 32.00 9.98
CA GLU A 469 -9.10 31.31 11.11
C GLU A 469 -8.12 31.11 12.26
N ILE A 470 -6.87 30.70 11.98
CA ILE A 470 -5.80 30.61 12.98
C ILE A 470 -5.59 31.98 13.63
N ALA A 471 -5.43 33.03 12.83
CA ALA A 471 -5.19 34.37 13.35
C ALA A 471 -6.33 34.85 14.26
N GLN A 472 -7.59 34.63 13.85
CA GLN A 472 -8.77 34.99 14.64
C GLN A 472 -8.86 34.18 15.94
N SER A 473 -8.79 32.85 15.85
CA SER A 473 -9.00 31.94 16.98
C SER A 473 -7.88 32.04 18.02
N GLU A 474 -6.62 32.08 17.58
CA GLU A 474 -5.47 32.12 18.50
C GLU A 474 -5.30 33.52 19.11
N ALA A 475 -5.58 34.61 18.38
CA ALA A 475 -5.64 35.94 18.97
C ALA A 475 -6.80 36.09 19.98
N CYS A 476 -7.94 35.44 19.69
CA CYS A 476 -9.10 35.43 20.58
C CYS A 476 -8.85 34.62 21.85
N THR A 477 -8.21 33.45 21.78
CA THR A 477 -8.10 32.50 22.91
C THR A 477 -6.72 32.48 23.59
N GLY A 478 -5.66 32.84 22.88
CA GLY A 478 -4.27 32.65 23.32
C GLY A 478 -3.80 31.19 23.30
N LYS A 479 -4.56 30.28 22.67
CA LYS A 479 -4.27 28.84 22.57
C LYS A 479 -4.13 28.43 21.11
N PRO A 480 -3.39 27.35 20.79
CA PRO A 480 -3.40 26.78 19.45
C PRO A 480 -4.81 26.36 19.03
N PHE A 481 -5.23 26.70 17.82
CA PHE A 481 -6.62 26.43 17.38
C PHE A 481 -6.86 24.97 17.04
N ALA A 482 -5.94 24.34 16.30
CA ALA A 482 -6.05 22.94 15.91
C ALA A 482 -4.68 22.25 16.00
N LYS A 483 -4.70 21.00 16.46
CA LYS A 483 -3.46 20.19 16.57
C LYS A 483 -2.99 19.68 15.22
N TYR A 484 -3.92 19.24 14.37
CA TYR A 484 -3.63 18.68 13.04
C TYR A 484 -4.41 19.43 11.95
N TRP A 485 -3.70 19.97 10.96
CA TRP A 485 -4.28 20.64 9.79
C TRP A 485 -4.22 19.73 8.57
N VAL A 486 -5.38 19.26 8.11
CA VAL A 486 -5.51 18.22 7.07
C VAL A 486 -6.14 18.79 5.80
N HIS A 487 -5.40 18.79 4.69
CA HIS A 487 -5.88 19.36 3.42
C HIS A 487 -5.85 18.37 2.26
N ASN A 488 -6.96 18.26 1.53
CA ASN A 488 -7.01 17.43 0.32
C ASN A 488 -6.48 18.19 -0.91
N GLY A 489 -5.85 17.44 -1.82
CA GLY A 489 -5.32 17.96 -3.09
C GLY A 489 -6.41 18.40 -4.07
N PHE A 490 -6.00 19.09 -5.13
CA PHE A 490 -6.89 19.60 -6.17
C PHE A 490 -7.31 18.53 -7.18
N ILE A 491 -8.46 18.74 -7.82
CA ILE A 491 -8.80 18.07 -9.08
C ILE A 491 -8.42 18.98 -10.24
N THR A 492 -7.67 18.43 -11.19
CA THR A 492 -7.23 19.10 -12.42
C THR A 492 -7.90 18.47 -13.64
N ILE A 493 -8.09 19.26 -14.70
CA ILE A 493 -8.54 18.81 -16.03
C ILE A 493 -7.59 19.40 -17.05
N ASP A 494 -6.99 18.55 -17.89
CA ASP A 494 -5.94 18.90 -18.83
C ASP A 494 -4.75 19.63 -18.17
N LYS A 495 -4.42 19.21 -16.94
CA LYS A 495 -3.42 19.85 -16.06
C LYS A 495 -3.75 21.28 -15.60
N GLU A 496 -4.94 21.80 -15.92
CA GLU A 496 -5.44 23.07 -15.40
C GLU A 496 -6.36 22.86 -14.21
N LYS A 497 -6.38 23.82 -13.28
CA LYS A 497 -7.33 23.80 -12.16
C LYS A 497 -8.75 24.01 -12.69
N MET A 498 -9.69 23.20 -12.21
CA MET A 498 -11.12 23.39 -12.51
C MET A 498 -11.59 24.79 -12.10
N SER A 499 -12.21 25.53 -13.01
CA SER A 499 -12.87 26.79 -12.71
C SER A 499 -14.08 27.02 -13.60
N LYS A 500 -15.12 27.68 -13.07
CA LYS A 500 -16.31 28.06 -13.85
C LYS A 500 -15.95 28.98 -15.02
N SER A 501 -14.92 29.82 -14.86
CA SER A 501 -14.45 30.76 -15.89
C SER A 501 -13.75 30.10 -17.08
N LEU A 502 -13.13 28.94 -16.88
CA LEU A 502 -12.45 28.16 -17.94
C LEU A 502 -13.41 27.19 -18.64
N GLY A 503 -14.66 27.05 -18.18
CA GLY A 503 -15.64 26.12 -18.75
C GLY A 503 -15.31 24.63 -18.53
N ASN A 504 -14.23 24.31 -17.82
CA ASN A 504 -13.75 22.95 -17.51
C ASN A 504 -14.33 22.42 -16.18
N PHE A 505 -15.60 22.71 -15.91
CA PHE A 505 -16.27 22.42 -14.64
C PHE A 505 -17.37 21.38 -14.83
N PHE A 506 -17.31 20.29 -14.06
CA PHE A 506 -18.34 19.24 -14.07
C PHE A 506 -19.02 19.15 -12.70
N THR A 507 -20.34 19.29 -12.71
CA THR A 507 -21.18 19.07 -11.54
C THR A 507 -21.20 17.58 -11.17
N ILE A 508 -21.51 17.30 -9.90
CA ILE A 508 -21.68 15.92 -9.44
C ILE A 508 -22.77 15.21 -10.25
N ARG A 509 -23.85 15.93 -10.58
CA ARG A 509 -25.00 15.40 -11.34
C ARG A 509 -24.64 14.98 -12.76
N GLU A 510 -23.84 15.78 -13.45
CA GLU A 510 -23.41 15.44 -14.81
C GLU A 510 -22.57 14.16 -14.81
N ILE A 511 -21.72 13.99 -13.81
CA ILE A 511 -20.90 12.78 -13.66
C ILE A 511 -21.78 11.58 -13.30
N LEU A 512 -22.69 11.73 -12.33
CA LEU A 512 -23.62 10.68 -11.92
C LEU A 512 -24.66 10.32 -12.98
N GLY A 513 -24.85 11.18 -13.98
CA GLY A 513 -25.67 10.88 -15.16
C GLY A 513 -25.00 9.92 -16.15
N VAL A 514 -23.73 9.57 -15.94
CA VAL A 514 -22.92 8.68 -16.79
C VAL A 514 -22.30 7.53 -16.00
N TYR A 515 -21.83 7.80 -14.78
CA TYR A 515 -21.14 6.83 -13.93
C TYR A 515 -21.90 6.63 -12.63
N ASP A 516 -21.90 5.40 -12.10
CA ASP A 516 -22.45 5.14 -10.78
C ASP A 516 -21.62 5.82 -9.67
N ALA A 517 -22.27 6.20 -8.57
CA ALA A 517 -21.65 6.88 -7.44
C ALA A 517 -20.47 6.11 -6.82
N GLU A 518 -20.54 4.79 -6.78
CA GLU A 518 -19.49 3.94 -6.24
C GLU A 518 -18.22 3.99 -7.11
N VAL A 519 -18.39 4.19 -8.43
CA VAL A 519 -17.28 4.40 -9.39
C VAL A 519 -16.57 5.72 -9.12
N VAL A 520 -17.33 6.81 -8.98
CA VAL A 520 -16.78 8.14 -8.66
C VAL A 520 -16.02 8.10 -7.34
N ARG A 521 -16.56 7.37 -6.35
CA ARG A 521 -15.93 7.20 -5.06
C ARG A 521 -14.63 6.41 -5.15
N LEU A 522 -14.62 5.26 -5.82
CA LEU A 522 -13.39 4.48 -6.02
C LEU A 522 -12.34 5.29 -6.78
N PHE A 523 -12.74 6.05 -7.80
CA PHE A 523 -11.86 6.95 -8.53
C PHE A 523 -11.12 7.93 -7.59
N VAL A 524 -11.86 8.61 -6.71
CA VAL A 524 -11.26 9.53 -5.73
C VAL A 524 -10.33 8.81 -4.75
N LEU A 525 -10.73 7.63 -4.27
CA LEU A 525 -9.99 6.86 -3.26
C LEU A 525 -8.78 6.10 -3.83
N SER A 526 -8.70 5.95 -5.15
CA SER A 526 -7.57 5.30 -5.84
C SER A 526 -6.30 6.15 -5.84
N SER A 527 -6.38 7.40 -5.41
CA SER A 527 -5.24 8.31 -5.22
C SER A 527 -5.18 8.79 -3.77
N HIS A 528 -3.97 9.08 -3.29
CA HIS A 528 -3.80 9.64 -1.95
C HIS A 528 -4.52 10.99 -1.83
N TYR A 529 -5.21 11.23 -0.71
CA TYR A 529 -6.10 12.39 -0.57
C TYR A 529 -5.39 13.75 -0.75
N ARG A 530 -4.08 13.83 -0.48
CA ARG A 530 -3.22 15.02 -0.66
C ARG A 530 -2.72 15.23 -2.08
N SER A 531 -2.62 14.17 -2.89
CA SER A 531 -2.04 14.26 -4.23
C SER A 531 -3.04 14.92 -5.20
N PRO A 532 -2.62 15.77 -6.15
CA PRO A 532 -3.55 16.22 -7.19
C PRO A 532 -4.09 15.01 -7.97
N ILE A 533 -5.37 15.07 -8.35
CA ILE A 533 -6.02 14.02 -9.17
C ILE A 533 -6.38 14.65 -10.51
N GLU A 534 -5.92 14.00 -11.58
CA GLU A 534 -6.32 14.37 -12.94
C GLU A 534 -7.66 13.72 -13.26
N PHE A 535 -8.66 14.52 -13.61
CA PHE A 535 -9.96 14.00 -14.02
C PHE A 535 -9.87 13.50 -15.47
N SER A 536 -9.97 12.19 -15.64
CA SER A 536 -10.07 11.56 -16.96
C SER A 536 -11.20 10.55 -16.99
N ARG A 537 -11.91 10.49 -18.13
CA ARG A 537 -12.94 9.48 -18.39
C ARG A 537 -12.36 8.06 -18.39
N ASP A 538 -11.11 7.92 -18.81
CA ASP A 538 -10.42 6.61 -18.83
C ASP A 538 -10.23 6.10 -17.40
N GLN A 539 -9.85 6.97 -16.46
CA GLN A 539 -9.69 6.58 -15.05
C GLN A 539 -11.02 6.23 -14.38
N LEU A 540 -12.12 6.89 -14.75
CA LEU A 540 -13.46 6.52 -14.30
C LEU A 540 -13.90 5.17 -14.90
N HIS A 541 -13.55 4.88 -16.14
CA HIS A 541 -13.81 3.59 -16.76
C HIS A 541 -13.00 2.45 -16.12
N ASP A 542 -11.73 2.70 -15.78
CA ASP A 542 -10.90 1.76 -15.03
C ASP A 542 -11.46 1.48 -13.62
N ALA A 543 -11.99 2.52 -12.97
CA ALA A 543 -12.70 2.39 -11.70
C ALA A 543 -13.99 1.58 -11.86
N GLU A 544 -14.78 1.81 -12.92
CA GLU A 544 -16.00 1.04 -13.22
C GLU A 544 -15.68 -0.44 -13.41
N SER A 545 -14.67 -0.75 -14.22
CA SER A 545 -14.17 -2.12 -14.44
C SER A 545 -13.68 -2.78 -13.14
N SER A 546 -13.07 -2.00 -12.25
CA SER A 546 -12.58 -2.47 -10.96
C SER A 546 -13.72 -2.79 -9.98
N ILE A 547 -14.76 -1.97 -9.92
CA ILE A 547 -15.98 -2.25 -9.15
C ILE A 547 -16.70 -3.49 -9.72
N ASP A 548 -16.83 -3.59 -11.04
CA ASP A 548 -17.48 -4.74 -11.68
C ASP A 548 -16.74 -6.05 -11.39
N ARG A 549 -15.41 -6.03 -11.42
CA ARG A 549 -14.57 -7.17 -11.02
C ARG A 549 -14.82 -7.59 -9.58
N TYR A 550 -15.01 -6.64 -8.65
CA TYR A 550 -15.36 -6.95 -7.27
C TYR A 550 -16.69 -7.70 -7.20
N TYR A 551 -17.76 -7.14 -7.75
CA TYR A 551 -19.10 -7.74 -7.68
C TYR A 551 -19.18 -9.08 -8.43
N SER A 552 -18.48 -9.21 -9.56
CA SER A 552 -18.33 -10.48 -10.28
C SER A 552 -17.60 -11.53 -9.43
N THR A 553 -16.57 -11.13 -8.67
CA THR A 553 -15.88 -12.04 -7.74
C THR A 553 -16.82 -12.49 -6.63
N VAL A 554 -17.58 -11.57 -6.02
CA VAL A 554 -18.57 -11.91 -4.98
C VAL A 554 -19.63 -12.87 -5.50
N ALA A 555 -20.15 -12.67 -6.72
CA ALA A 555 -21.09 -13.58 -7.34
C ALA A 555 -20.52 -15.00 -7.50
N ARG A 556 -19.26 -15.11 -7.96
CA ARG A 556 -18.57 -16.41 -8.09
C ARG A 556 -18.31 -17.07 -6.73
N MET A 557 -18.01 -16.28 -5.68
CA MET A 557 -17.87 -16.80 -4.32
C MET A 557 -19.19 -17.39 -3.82
N ASP A 558 -20.30 -16.69 -4.05
CA ASP A 558 -21.63 -17.12 -3.63
C ASP A 558 -22.04 -18.44 -4.34
N ASP A 559 -21.73 -18.57 -5.62
CA ASP A 559 -21.93 -19.83 -6.36
C ASP A 559 -21.16 -21.01 -5.75
N VAL A 560 -19.87 -20.80 -5.43
CA VAL A 560 -19.04 -21.85 -4.82
C VAL A 560 -19.53 -22.19 -3.42
N ILE A 561 -19.92 -21.19 -2.62
CA ILE A 561 -20.47 -21.42 -1.28
C ILE A 561 -21.76 -22.24 -1.35
N ALA A 562 -22.66 -21.94 -2.29
CA ALA A 562 -23.89 -22.69 -2.49
C ALA A 562 -23.61 -24.15 -2.89
N LEU A 563 -22.75 -24.36 -3.89
CA LEU A 563 -22.39 -25.72 -4.35
C LEU A 563 -21.65 -26.53 -3.28
N ALA A 564 -20.82 -25.87 -2.46
CA ALA A 564 -20.06 -26.53 -1.40
C ALA A 564 -20.94 -27.02 -0.25
N LEU A 565 -22.14 -26.44 -0.05
CA LEU A 565 -23.13 -26.92 0.92
C LEU A 565 -23.83 -28.21 0.44
N GLU A 566 -23.94 -28.41 -0.88
CA GLU A 566 -24.57 -29.60 -1.47
C GLU A 566 -23.59 -30.77 -1.67
N ALA A 567 -22.29 -30.47 -1.81
CA ALA A 567 -21.26 -31.46 -2.11
C ALA A 567 -20.86 -32.30 -0.88
N LYS A 568 -20.99 -33.63 -0.99
CA LYS A 568 -20.54 -34.59 0.05
C LYS A 568 -19.02 -34.81 0.12
N SER A 569 -18.27 -34.46 -0.92
CA SER A 569 -16.81 -34.67 -0.98
C SER A 569 -16.04 -33.36 -0.93
N ALA A 570 -15.08 -33.26 -0.01
CA ALA A 570 -14.12 -32.17 0.02
C ALA A 570 -13.17 -32.28 -1.19
N LYS A 571 -13.19 -31.27 -2.06
CA LYS A 571 -12.20 -31.11 -3.13
C LYS A 571 -11.52 -29.77 -2.91
N MET A 572 -10.34 -29.79 -2.31
CA MET A 572 -9.60 -28.57 -2.01
C MET A 572 -8.13 -28.79 -2.38
N GLN A 573 -7.54 -27.82 -3.08
CA GLN A 573 -6.10 -27.81 -3.33
C GLN A 573 -5.40 -27.18 -2.12
N PRO A 574 -4.58 -27.94 -1.35
CA PRO A 574 -4.02 -27.43 -0.10
C PRO A 574 -3.16 -26.17 -0.29
N ALA A 575 -2.40 -26.11 -1.38
CA ALA A 575 -1.56 -24.94 -1.68
C ALA A 575 -2.38 -23.67 -1.95
N ALA A 576 -3.50 -23.77 -2.67
CA ALA A 576 -4.37 -22.63 -2.97
C ALA A 576 -5.14 -22.17 -1.72
N ALA A 577 -5.59 -23.11 -0.89
CA ALA A 577 -6.24 -22.81 0.38
C ALA A 577 -5.30 -22.10 1.35
N ALA A 578 -4.08 -22.63 1.53
CA ALA A 578 -3.06 -22.03 2.39
C ALA A 578 -2.64 -20.63 1.89
N ALA A 579 -2.57 -20.41 0.58
CA ALA A 579 -2.26 -19.10 0.02
C ALA A 579 -3.35 -18.06 0.35
N LEU A 580 -4.64 -18.41 0.19
CA LEU A 580 -5.74 -17.53 0.52
C LEU A 580 -5.82 -17.28 2.04
N GLU A 581 -5.62 -18.31 2.87
CA GLU A 581 -5.62 -18.17 4.32
C GLU A 581 -4.50 -17.22 4.80
N ASN A 582 -3.26 -17.42 4.31
CA ASN A 582 -2.15 -16.52 4.59
C ASN A 582 -2.38 -15.08 4.10
N MET A 583 -3.15 -14.90 3.03
CA MET A 583 -3.54 -13.56 2.57
C MET A 583 -4.58 -12.95 3.51
N LEU A 584 -5.60 -13.70 3.92
CA LEU A 584 -6.63 -13.23 4.83
C LEU A 584 -6.08 -12.82 6.19
N ASP A 585 -5.10 -13.56 6.72
CA ASP A 585 -4.49 -13.27 8.00
C ASP A 585 -3.66 -11.97 7.99
N ARG A 586 -3.12 -11.59 6.82
CA ARG A 586 -2.35 -10.35 6.63
C ARG A 586 -3.17 -9.18 6.13
N PHE A 587 -4.30 -9.44 5.46
CA PHE A 587 -5.10 -8.42 4.79
C PHE A 587 -5.57 -7.30 5.71
N ARG A 588 -6.16 -7.64 6.86
CA ARG A 588 -6.66 -6.64 7.80
C ARG A 588 -5.51 -5.81 8.42
N PRO A 589 -4.41 -6.41 8.93
CA PRO A 589 -3.24 -5.66 9.36
C PRO A 589 -2.67 -4.71 8.29
N GLN A 590 -2.55 -5.17 7.04
CA GLN A 590 -2.03 -4.35 5.93
C GLN A 590 -2.97 -3.19 5.58
N PHE A 591 -4.29 -3.42 5.60
CA PHE A 591 -5.27 -2.36 5.44
C PHE A 591 -5.15 -1.31 6.55
N GLU A 592 -5.07 -1.75 7.81
CA GLU A 592 -4.91 -0.85 8.95
C GLU A 592 -3.59 -0.07 8.88
N GLU A 593 -2.48 -0.72 8.51
CA GLU A 593 -1.18 -0.06 8.35
C GLU A 593 -1.20 1.01 7.25
N ALA A 594 -1.82 0.72 6.10
CA ALA A 594 -1.97 1.69 5.02
C ALA A 594 -2.83 2.89 5.45
N MET A 595 -3.93 2.65 6.15
CA MET A 595 -4.82 3.72 6.62
C MET A 595 -4.24 4.49 7.82
N ASP A 596 -3.47 3.84 8.68
CA ASP A 596 -2.75 4.46 9.79
C ASP A 596 -1.59 5.33 9.28
N ASP A 597 -1.04 5.06 8.09
CA ASP A 597 -0.08 5.92 7.40
C ASP A 597 -0.76 7.05 6.61
N ASP A 598 -1.30 8.05 7.30
CA ASP A 598 -1.88 9.26 6.69
C ASP A 598 -3.09 8.97 5.79
N PHE A 599 -3.96 8.03 6.20
CA PHE A 599 -5.18 7.66 5.46
C PHE A 599 -4.90 7.26 4.00
N ASN A 600 -3.88 6.43 3.77
CA ASN A 600 -3.44 6.07 2.42
C ASN A 600 -4.41 5.08 1.74
N THR A 601 -5.51 5.62 1.23
CA THR A 601 -6.56 4.83 0.57
C THR A 601 -6.08 4.16 -0.72
N ALA A 602 -5.08 4.72 -1.41
CA ALA A 602 -4.54 4.14 -2.64
C ALA A 602 -3.89 2.77 -2.36
N ILE A 603 -3.07 2.68 -1.32
CA ILE A 603 -2.45 1.41 -0.90
C ILE A 603 -3.53 0.47 -0.34
N ALA A 604 -4.43 0.98 0.49
CA ALA A 604 -5.53 0.20 1.07
C ALA A 604 -6.41 -0.46 -0.01
N VAL A 605 -6.78 0.29 -1.06
CA VAL A 605 -7.49 -0.22 -2.24
C VAL A 605 -6.66 -1.25 -3.01
N GLY A 606 -5.35 -1.05 -3.13
CA GLY A 606 -4.41 -2.03 -3.68
C GLY A 606 -4.53 -3.38 -2.98
N HIS A 607 -4.47 -3.41 -1.65
CA HIS A 607 -4.62 -4.64 -0.87
C HIS A 607 -5.99 -5.31 -1.03
N ILE A 608 -7.06 -4.54 -1.21
CA ILE A 608 -8.40 -5.09 -1.52
C ILE A 608 -8.34 -5.88 -2.83
N PHE A 609 -7.74 -5.32 -3.88
CA PHE A 609 -7.65 -5.99 -5.18
C PHE A 609 -6.65 -7.15 -5.21
N GLU A 610 -5.60 -7.11 -4.38
CA GLU A 610 -4.73 -8.28 -4.15
C GLU A 610 -5.51 -9.45 -3.56
N LEU A 611 -6.33 -9.19 -2.54
CA LEU A 611 -7.21 -10.22 -1.95
C LEU A 611 -8.22 -10.74 -2.97
N ILE A 612 -8.87 -9.86 -3.74
CA ILE A 612 -9.79 -10.25 -4.83
C ILE A 612 -9.10 -11.18 -5.84
N ARG A 613 -7.85 -10.91 -6.21
CA ARG A 613 -7.08 -11.75 -7.12
C ARG A 613 -6.82 -13.14 -6.54
N GLU A 614 -6.44 -13.23 -5.28
CA GLU A 614 -6.21 -14.52 -4.60
C GLU A 614 -7.51 -15.31 -4.40
N ILE A 615 -8.62 -14.64 -4.08
CA ILE A 615 -9.96 -15.25 -4.05
C ILE A 615 -10.31 -15.86 -5.40
N ASN A 616 -10.13 -15.10 -6.50
CA ASN A 616 -10.43 -15.61 -7.84
C ASN A 616 -9.57 -16.84 -8.18
N ARG A 617 -8.27 -16.82 -7.86
CA ARG A 617 -7.39 -17.99 -8.03
C ARG A 617 -7.90 -19.20 -7.26
N PHE A 618 -8.34 -19.01 -6.02
CA PHE A 618 -8.91 -20.10 -5.21
C PHE A 618 -10.22 -20.63 -5.80
N VAL A 619 -11.13 -19.75 -6.20
CA VAL A 619 -12.42 -20.09 -6.83
C VAL A 619 -12.22 -20.84 -8.16
N ASP A 620 -11.20 -20.49 -8.96
CA ASP A 620 -10.88 -21.16 -10.22
C ASP A 620 -10.47 -22.63 -10.06
N THR A 621 -9.99 -23.02 -8.87
CA THR A 621 -9.73 -24.44 -8.55
C THR A 621 -11.00 -25.28 -8.40
N LYS A 622 -12.18 -24.63 -8.41
CA LYS A 622 -13.50 -25.21 -8.15
C LYS A 622 -13.53 -25.96 -6.82
N PRO A 623 -13.24 -25.27 -5.70
CA PRO A 623 -13.13 -25.92 -4.41
C PRO A 623 -14.52 -26.33 -3.92
N GLY A 624 -14.59 -27.42 -3.16
CA GLY A 624 -15.84 -27.96 -2.63
C GLY A 624 -15.68 -28.47 -1.20
N GLY A 625 -16.79 -28.47 -0.46
CA GLY A 625 -16.86 -28.89 0.94
C GLY A 625 -16.92 -27.71 1.93
N PRO A 626 -17.23 -28.00 3.21
CA PRO A 626 -17.54 -26.98 4.21
C PRO A 626 -16.35 -26.07 4.55
N GLU A 627 -15.11 -26.57 4.48
CA GLU A 627 -13.89 -25.79 4.73
C GLU A 627 -13.69 -24.68 3.68
N ALA A 628 -13.87 -25.00 2.40
CA ALA A 628 -13.80 -24.02 1.32
C ALA A 628 -14.87 -22.93 1.47
N ALA A 629 -16.09 -23.33 1.84
CA ALA A 629 -17.17 -22.39 2.10
C ALA A 629 -16.88 -21.50 3.33
N ALA A 630 -16.29 -22.04 4.39
CA ALA A 630 -15.88 -21.27 5.56
C ALA A 630 -14.80 -20.23 5.21
N LEU A 631 -13.80 -20.61 4.43
CA LEU A 631 -12.72 -19.72 3.99
C LEU A 631 -13.25 -18.57 3.11
N LEU A 632 -14.15 -18.86 2.18
CA LEU A 632 -14.80 -17.84 1.35
C LEU A 632 -15.71 -16.91 2.15
N ARG A 633 -16.42 -17.42 3.17
CA ARG A 633 -17.21 -16.57 4.08
C ARG A 633 -16.31 -15.63 4.89
N LYS A 634 -15.17 -16.12 5.42
CA LYS A 634 -14.14 -15.29 6.08
C LYS A 634 -13.66 -14.19 5.13
N ALA A 635 -13.39 -14.54 3.86
CA ALA A 635 -12.98 -13.56 2.85
C ALA A 635 -14.05 -12.49 2.57
N LYS A 636 -15.32 -12.90 2.43
CA LYS A 636 -16.44 -11.99 2.21
C LYS A 636 -16.65 -11.04 3.39
N GLU A 637 -16.52 -11.54 4.61
CA GLU A 637 -16.60 -10.73 5.83
C GLU A 637 -15.47 -9.70 5.93
N SER A 638 -14.23 -10.11 5.63
CA SER A 638 -13.08 -9.19 5.57
C SER A 638 -13.28 -8.08 4.54
N LEU A 639 -13.70 -8.44 3.32
CA LEU A 639 -13.99 -7.47 2.27
C LEU A 639 -15.13 -6.52 2.66
N ARG A 640 -16.20 -7.03 3.28
CA ARG A 640 -17.32 -6.21 3.74
C ARG A 640 -16.91 -5.21 4.83
N THR A 641 -16.07 -5.64 5.77
CA THR A 641 -15.59 -4.77 6.87
C THR A 641 -14.76 -3.61 6.33
N VAL A 642 -13.79 -3.91 5.46
CA VAL A 642 -12.93 -2.89 4.84
C VAL A 642 -13.73 -2.01 3.87
N GLY A 643 -14.58 -2.62 3.03
CA GLY A 643 -15.47 -1.91 2.11
C GLY A 643 -16.38 -0.92 2.84
N GLY A 644 -17.01 -1.33 3.95
CA GLY A 644 -17.86 -0.46 4.76
C GLY A 644 -17.14 0.75 5.35
N THR A 645 -15.85 0.59 5.69
CA THR A 645 -15.01 1.69 6.19
C THR A 645 -14.76 2.73 5.10
N LEU A 646 -14.53 2.29 3.87
CA LEU A 646 -14.37 3.16 2.70
C LEU A 646 -15.71 3.56 2.07
N ASN A 647 -16.84 3.05 2.57
CA ASN A 647 -18.17 3.14 1.95
C ASN A 647 -18.17 2.71 0.48
N LEU A 648 -17.47 1.61 0.20
CA LEU A 648 -17.47 0.90 -1.06
C LEU A 648 -18.08 -0.49 -0.83
N PHE A 649 -18.52 -1.13 -1.90
CA PHE A 649 -18.87 -2.54 -1.92
C PHE A 649 -20.08 -2.92 -1.06
N GLY A 650 -20.99 -1.98 -0.84
CA GLY A 650 -22.17 -2.13 0.02
C GLY A 650 -23.35 -2.85 -0.63
N ARG A 651 -23.30 -3.14 -1.94
CA ARG A 651 -24.41 -3.74 -2.68
C ARG A 651 -24.25 -5.26 -2.86
N THR A 652 -25.30 -5.90 -3.35
CA THR A 652 -25.21 -7.26 -3.92
C THR A 652 -24.81 -7.19 -5.40
N PRO A 653 -24.27 -8.28 -5.98
CA PRO A 653 -23.98 -8.33 -7.42
C PRO A 653 -25.20 -8.02 -8.30
N GLN A 654 -26.40 -8.42 -7.87
CA GLN A 654 -27.63 -8.11 -8.60
C GLN A 654 -27.96 -6.61 -8.56
N GLN A 655 -27.87 -5.99 -7.38
CA GLN A 655 -28.08 -4.54 -7.23
C GLN A 655 -27.05 -3.73 -8.03
N TRP A 656 -25.81 -4.20 -8.14
CA TRP A 656 -24.80 -3.59 -9.00
C TRP A 656 -25.23 -3.61 -10.48
N ASN A 657 -25.68 -4.76 -10.99
CA ASN A 657 -26.16 -4.86 -12.36
C ASN A 657 -27.38 -3.97 -12.63
N VAL A 658 -28.31 -3.86 -11.68
CA VAL A 658 -29.45 -2.93 -11.78
C VAL A 658 -28.97 -1.47 -11.79
N ALA A 659 -27.99 -1.10 -10.97
CA ALA A 659 -27.40 0.24 -10.99
C ALA A 659 -26.75 0.57 -12.34
N LEU A 660 -26.08 -0.41 -12.96
CA LEU A 660 -25.50 -0.26 -14.30
C LEU A 660 -26.54 -0.05 -15.41
N LEU A 661 -27.72 -0.67 -15.32
CA LEU A 661 -28.83 -0.40 -16.26
C LEU A 661 -29.20 1.09 -16.24
N CYS A 662 -29.30 1.68 -15.05
CA CYS A 662 -29.60 3.09 -14.86
C CYS A 662 -28.46 3.99 -15.37
N ALA A 663 -27.22 3.74 -14.94
CA ALA A 663 -26.06 4.56 -15.30
C ALA A 663 -25.79 4.55 -16.82
N LYS A 664 -25.88 3.37 -17.45
CA LYS A 664 -25.68 3.21 -18.91
C LYS A 664 -26.94 3.49 -19.75
N LYS A 665 -28.04 3.88 -19.12
CA LYS A 665 -29.34 4.21 -19.77
C LYS A 665 -29.85 3.08 -20.68
N ILE A 666 -29.69 1.82 -20.24
CA ILE A 666 -30.19 0.65 -20.97
C ILE A 666 -31.71 0.63 -20.82
N PRO A 667 -32.49 0.60 -21.92
CA PRO A 667 -33.96 0.71 -21.89
C PRO A 667 -34.64 -0.60 -21.49
N LEU A 668 -34.12 -1.29 -20.47
CA LEU A 668 -34.66 -2.52 -19.93
C LEU A 668 -34.75 -2.42 -18.40
N THR A 669 -35.87 -2.88 -17.85
CA THR A 669 -36.04 -3.03 -16.40
C THR A 669 -35.63 -4.43 -15.96
N GLU A 670 -35.33 -4.61 -14.69
CA GLU A 670 -35.07 -5.93 -14.11
C GLU A 670 -36.23 -6.91 -14.40
N ASP A 671 -37.48 -6.47 -14.20
CA ASP A 671 -38.67 -7.27 -14.52
C ASP A 671 -38.76 -7.63 -16.02
N GLY A 672 -38.40 -6.70 -16.90
CA GLY A 672 -38.35 -6.95 -18.35
C GLY A 672 -37.31 -8.01 -18.72
N ILE A 673 -36.14 -8.00 -18.07
CA ILE A 673 -35.11 -9.03 -18.26
C ILE A 673 -35.60 -10.38 -17.72
N GLN A 674 -36.24 -10.41 -16.55
CA GLN A 674 -36.81 -11.65 -16.00
C GLN A 674 -37.90 -12.24 -16.90
N ALA A 675 -38.74 -11.40 -17.50
CA ALA A 675 -39.75 -11.84 -18.48
C ALA A 675 -39.10 -12.50 -19.70
N LYS A 676 -38.05 -11.89 -20.26
CA LYS A 676 -37.27 -12.46 -21.37
C LYS A 676 -36.56 -13.76 -20.99
N LEU A 677 -36.02 -13.85 -19.78
CA LEU A 677 -35.44 -15.11 -19.27
C LEU A 677 -36.47 -16.24 -19.17
N LYS A 678 -37.71 -15.92 -18.78
CA LYS A 678 -38.83 -16.88 -18.76
C LYS A 678 -39.22 -17.33 -20.16
N GLU A 679 -39.30 -16.40 -21.11
CA GLU A 679 -39.54 -16.69 -22.54
C GLU A 679 -38.46 -17.65 -23.09
N ARG A 680 -37.19 -17.32 -22.86
CA ARG A 680 -36.06 -18.16 -23.25
C ARG A 680 -36.12 -19.54 -22.59
N ARG A 681 -36.49 -19.62 -21.31
CA ARG A 681 -36.64 -20.91 -20.61
C ARG A 681 -37.72 -21.77 -21.26
N THR A 682 -38.86 -21.17 -21.58
CA THR A 682 -39.98 -21.84 -22.26
C THR A 682 -39.56 -22.35 -23.65
N ALA A 683 -38.83 -21.54 -24.42
CA ALA A 683 -38.29 -21.95 -25.71
C ALA A 683 -37.33 -23.15 -25.59
N ARG A 684 -36.44 -23.15 -24.58
CA ARG A 684 -35.53 -24.27 -24.30
C ARG A 684 -36.27 -25.54 -23.88
N GLU A 685 -37.31 -25.43 -23.06
CA GLU A 685 -38.17 -26.54 -22.65
C GLU A 685 -38.89 -27.16 -23.85
N ASN A 686 -39.34 -26.32 -24.79
CA ASN A 686 -39.94 -26.75 -26.06
C ASN A 686 -38.91 -27.20 -27.12
N LYS A 687 -37.61 -27.20 -26.79
CA LYS A 687 -36.48 -27.49 -27.71
C LYS A 687 -36.42 -26.55 -28.93
N ASP A 688 -36.99 -25.36 -28.83
CA ASP A 688 -36.87 -24.29 -29.82
C ASP A 688 -35.59 -23.49 -29.56
N TRP A 689 -34.48 -23.99 -30.12
CA TRP A 689 -33.16 -23.36 -29.96
C TRP A 689 -33.08 -22.01 -30.67
N ALA A 690 -33.78 -21.84 -31.80
CA ALA A 690 -33.76 -20.61 -32.58
C ALA A 690 -34.42 -19.46 -31.81
N ALA A 691 -35.58 -19.70 -31.20
CA ALA A 691 -36.23 -18.72 -30.34
C ALA A 691 -35.41 -18.41 -29.08
N ALA A 692 -34.78 -19.43 -28.47
CA ALA A 692 -33.93 -19.24 -27.30
C ALA A 692 -32.67 -18.39 -27.61
N ASP A 693 -32.07 -18.57 -28.78
CA ASP A 693 -30.92 -17.79 -29.23
C ASP A 693 -31.32 -16.38 -29.69
N ALA A 694 -32.51 -16.21 -30.27
CA ALA A 694 -33.04 -14.88 -30.59
C ALA A 694 -33.17 -14.00 -29.34
N VAL A 695 -33.71 -14.53 -28.24
CA VAL A 695 -33.81 -13.82 -26.96
C VAL A 695 -32.43 -13.50 -26.38
N ARG A 696 -31.47 -14.43 -26.48
CA ARG A 696 -30.08 -14.19 -26.03
C ARG A 696 -29.43 -13.05 -26.84
N ASN A 697 -29.59 -13.06 -28.16
CA ASN A 697 -29.03 -12.03 -29.02
C ASN A 697 -29.66 -10.66 -28.78
N GLU A 698 -30.98 -10.61 -28.56
CA GLU A 698 -31.67 -9.36 -28.21
C GLU A 698 -31.12 -8.74 -26.93
N LEU A 699 -30.89 -9.57 -25.90
CA LEU A 699 -30.30 -9.12 -24.64
C LEU A 699 -28.83 -8.72 -24.80
N ASP A 700 -28.04 -9.46 -25.57
CA ASP A 700 -26.62 -9.14 -25.82
C ASP A 700 -26.45 -7.80 -26.57
N VAL A 701 -27.31 -7.55 -27.57
CA VAL A 701 -27.37 -6.26 -28.29
C VAL A 701 -27.74 -5.11 -27.35
N ALA A 702 -28.60 -5.36 -26.36
CA ALA A 702 -28.94 -4.38 -25.32
C ALA A 702 -27.83 -4.24 -24.25
N GLY A 703 -26.71 -4.96 -24.37
CA GLY A 703 -25.59 -4.92 -23.43
C GLY A 703 -25.74 -5.84 -22.23
N ILE A 704 -26.59 -6.87 -22.30
CA ILE A 704 -26.85 -7.84 -21.22
C ILE A 704 -26.32 -9.21 -21.62
N VAL A 705 -25.38 -9.74 -20.83
CA VAL A 705 -24.79 -11.05 -21.03
C VAL A 705 -25.53 -12.08 -20.17
N LEU A 706 -25.90 -13.21 -20.78
CA LEU A 706 -26.55 -14.33 -20.09
C LEU A 706 -25.56 -15.45 -19.76
N GLU A 707 -25.57 -15.89 -18.51
CA GLU A 707 -24.75 -16.98 -17.99
C GLU A 707 -25.64 -18.15 -17.56
N ASP A 708 -25.51 -19.30 -18.26
CA ASP A 708 -26.28 -20.50 -17.94
C ASP A 708 -25.57 -21.32 -16.85
N LYS A 709 -26.23 -21.51 -15.70
CA LYS A 709 -25.79 -22.33 -14.56
C LYS A 709 -26.66 -23.58 -14.42
N LYS A 710 -26.30 -24.49 -13.50
CA LYS A 710 -27.05 -25.75 -13.27
C LYS A 710 -28.44 -25.52 -12.67
N ASP A 711 -28.59 -24.46 -11.89
CA ASP A 711 -29.75 -24.04 -11.12
C ASP A 711 -30.60 -22.95 -11.82
N GLY A 712 -30.07 -22.32 -12.87
CA GLY A 712 -30.80 -21.34 -13.67
C GLY A 712 -29.90 -20.52 -14.60
N THR A 713 -30.50 -19.57 -15.33
CA THR A 713 -29.76 -18.57 -16.12
C THR A 713 -29.67 -17.28 -15.31
N THR A 714 -28.46 -16.78 -15.09
CA THR A 714 -28.21 -15.45 -14.52
C THR A 714 -27.86 -14.45 -15.62
N TRP A 715 -27.91 -13.15 -15.31
CA TRP A 715 -27.60 -12.09 -16.25
C TRP A 715 -26.66 -11.06 -15.63
N ARG A 716 -25.88 -10.39 -16.47
CA ARG A 716 -25.05 -9.24 -16.07
C ARG A 716 -24.97 -8.19 -17.16
N VAL A 717 -24.75 -6.94 -16.79
CA VAL A 717 -24.52 -5.84 -17.73
C VAL A 717 -23.07 -5.90 -18.23
N LYS A 718 -22.86 -5.66 -19.52
CA LYS A 718 -21.54 -5.59 -20.13
C LYS A 718 -20.90 -4.24 -19.80
N ILE A 719 -19.70 -4.28 -19.23
CA ILE A 719 -18.79 -3.13 -19.20
C ILE A 719 -18.07 -3.11 -20.55
N VAL A 720 -18.20 -2.00 -21.29
CA VAL A 720 -17.65 -1.80 -22.65
C VAL A 720 -16.59 -0.74 -22.60
#